data_AF-A0ABD3QMY9-F1
#
_entry.id   AF-A0ABD3QMY9-F1
#
_cell.length_a   1.000
_cell.length_b   1.000
_cell.length_c   1.000
_cell.angle_alpha   90.00
_cell.angle_beta   90.00
_cell.angle_gamma   90.00
#
_symmetry.space_group_name_H-M   'P 1'
#
loop_
_entity.id
_entity.type
_entity.pdbx_description
1 polymer ?
#
loop_
_entity_poly.entity_id
_entity_poly.type
_entity_poly.pdbx_seq_one_letter_code
_entity_poly.pdbx_strand_id
1 'polypeptide(L)'
;MDSWWNSIFGTGKSHPPTPGKSCHDPDDAAPTMDDRDTTTTTMAADANDTHPVVPPSQPEEQSSSFAMNPNSANHGDAPCHHNEDDSTERQTLQRRRVTVHRFDTRLTAITRAMLHLSDGSYSLHCDNGNDYSGNTDHGRDDDTQINIDDPRDDCRNNAPTGWKEQYNELFGLLKRGLLGYDTDDDARPSETMAMKHTKESSDANNEEKSRKKKNAHSNVSAVLMGPRGQGKSFILERCLADLSLLAGKRTKQQQSQQQQPQSQYHDTEVAFRVVRLNGLLYGGENAVACTREIARQIGDMAKGGGGRRKRRDGRRIEETERKEKRIKQACDAPSALRDGGGDSAHVPSTKQTKGFGIMSNTIASIDSPATNCDDIDNEHRNEFGNRRSGFNTNLALLDEALRTARIDNIPILIILEELDAFIAKGRYINKHTRSVQDREDNAGISGSNDRQLLLYHLLDRVADHKYLVSLVGLTTNLSTVSKFEKRVLSRAEGTSKFIYFGRMSQYDDLVEGLLMAFHSPLDSLLAKSGDDEKEYPESEAMMELRKDVEYILRGGDRYHEEDNEVDDDYSIVRRVIERNYEVRDMDMRWFCRVLDVALGLLASDIESSKMSYMQSLSDDVERSHNAEDPANVKLTPSHFAIALNALGASICDTMRTRRPGIPSSDSLMLIRWGKLLGDPNHYSTVVGNEPRLRALLDLSGPQVAVLLAAQRILARDDSLYTTEDAVDSFRKQGAHGSSRTIAKFAAPLSYQRIHDEYTTSFVASGRYTTSSDRYPSHILRRAFIDLLELDLIRLKKDHSGGGPLQYEHCDVLSTGATITHLPLLVNLQMEEEFMGLLIAGVLHCSTALREWGMKTS
;
A
#
# COMPACT_ATOMS: atom_id res chain seq x y z
N MET A 1 40.89 39.48 8.32
CA MET A 1 39.67 40.25 8.63
C MET A 1 38.90 39.48 9.72
N ASP A 2 39.49 39.36 10.92
CA ASP A 2 39.35 38.13 11.74
C ASP A 2 38.85 38.38 13.18
N SER A 3 38.20 39.52 13.43
CA SER A 3 37.72 39.92 14.77
C SER A 3 36.20 39.83 14.95
N TRP A 4 35.47 39.17 14.04
CA TRP A 4 33.98 39.15 14.05
C TRP A 4 33.34 37.76 14.16
N TRP A 5 34.12 36.67 14.17
CA TRP A 5 33.58 35.29 14.16
C TRP A 5 33.46 34.61 15.53
N ASN A 6 34.03 35.17 16.60
CA ASN A 6 34.13 34.50 17.91
C ASN A 6 33.00 34.82 18.92
N SER A 7 31.89 35.45 18.51
CA SER A 7 30.87 35.95 19.45
C SER A 7 29.56 35.16 19.52
N ILE A 8 29.38 34.08 18.75
CA ILE A 8 28.06 33.39 18.60
C ILE A 8 28.06 31.91 19.05
N PHE A 9 29.22 31.26 19.21
CA PHE A 9 29.29 29.87 19.67
C PHE A 9 29.91 29.75 21.07
N GLY A 10 29.04 29.84 22.08
CA GLY A 10 29.38 29.53 23.48
C GLY A 10 29.68 28.03 23.63
N THR A 11 30.96 27.68 23.68
CA THR A 11 31.43 26.29 23.84
C THR A 11 31.69 25.97 25.30
N GLY A 12 30.71 25.37 25.97
CA GLY A 12 30.88 24.79 27.30
C GLY A 12 31.85 23.61 27.26
N LYS A 13 33.05 23.77 27.83
CA LYS A 13 34.04 22.69 27.97
C LYS A 13 33.75 21.86 29.21
N SER A 14 33.36 20.60 29.04
CA SER A 14 33.39 19.59 30.11
C SER A 14 34.62 18.68 29.97
N HIS A 15 35.34 18.47 31.08
CA HIS A 15 36.50 17.59 31.15
C HIS A 15 36.09 16.11 31.24
N PRO A 16 36.93 15.16 30.79
CA PRO A 16 36.69 13.72 30.99
C PRO A 16 37.08 13.27 32.41
N PRO A 17 36.29 12.42 33.09
CA PRO A 17 36.67 11.83 34.36
C PRO A 17 37.48 10.54 34.20
N THR A 18 38.54 10.40 35.00
CA THR A 18 39.29 9.16 35.22
C THR A 18 38.55 8.19 36.16
N PRO A 19 38.82 6.87 36.12
CA PRO A 19 38.04 5.88 36.87
C PRO A 19 38.39 5.88 38.37
N GLY A 20 37.40 6.11 39.23
CA GLY A 20 37.49 5.97 40.68
C GLY A 20 36.70 4.76 41.18
N LYS A 21 37.31 3.95 42.05
CA LYS A 21 36.63 2.87 42.78
C LYS A 21 35.85 3.44 43.97
N SER A 22 34.60 3.01 44.17
CA SER A 22 33.97 2.99 45.48
C SER A 22 32.83 1.98 45.51
N CYS A 23 32.86 1.08 46.50
CA CYS A 23 31.76 0.16 46.80
C CYS A 23 30.68 0.90 47.59
N HIS A 24 29.40 0.64 47.31
CA HIS A 24 28.31 0.68 48.29
C HIS A 24 27.06 0.02 47.72
N ASP A 25 26.49 -0.92 48.46
CA ASP A 25 25.15 -1.48 48.27
C ASP A 25 24.07 -0.42 48.58
N PRO A 26 22.82 -0.64 48.15
CA PRO A 26 21.81 -0.91 49.18
C PRO A 26 20.70 -1.92 48.80
N ASP A 27 20.45 -2.81 49.75
CA ASP A 27 19.18 -3.26 50.34
C ASP A 27 17.87 -3.40 49.51
N ASP A 28 17.35 -4.61 49.63
CA ASP A 28 15.99 -5.13 49.42
C ASP A 28 14.80 -4.18 49.70
N ALA A 29 13.80 -4.22 48.82
CA ALA A 29 12.40 -4.05 49.18
C ALA A 29 11.46 -4.70 48.13
N ALA A 30 10.81 -5.81 48.49
CA ALA A 30 9.68 -6.38 47.75
C ALA A 30 8.36 -6.04 48.47
N PRO A 31 7.25 -5.79 47.73
CA PRO A 31 5.91 -5.78 48.31
C PRO A 31 5.16 -7.09 48.07
N THR A 32 4.38 -7.49 49.08
CA THR A 32 3.63 -8.74 49.18
C THR A 32 2.24 -8.69 48.54
N MET A 33 1.67 -9.88 48.31
CA MET A 33 0.23 -10.10 48.11
C MET A 33 -0.63 -9.49 49.22
N ASP A 34 -1.90 -9.22 48.91
CA ASP A 34 -2.98 -9.31 49.90
C ASP A 34 -4.29 -9.78 49.21
N ASP A 35 -4.92 -10.79 49.80
CA ASP A 35 -6.22 -11.34 49.37
C ASP A 35 -7.39 -10.45 49.83
N ARG A 36 -8.53 -10.51 49.13
CA ARG A 36 -9.85 -10.51 49.80
C ARG A 36 -11.04 -10.94 48.94
N ASP A 37 -11.61 -12.08 49.31
CA ASP A 37 -12.96 -12.51 48.94
C ASP A 37 -14.04 -11.54 49.43
N THR A 38 -15.21 -11.53 48.77
CA THR A 38 -16.48 -11.62 49.52
C THR A 38 -17.60 -12.26 48.71
N THR A 39 -18.15 -13.33 49.25
CA THR A 39 -19.24 -14.18 48.72
C THR A 39 -20.64 -13.65 49.00
N THR A 40 -21.64 -14.02 48.19
CA THR A 40 -22.99 -14.55 48.58
C THR A 40 -23.87 -14.73 47.33
N THR A 41 -24.85 -15.63 47.14
CA THR A 41 -25.33 -16.89 47.77
C THR A 41 -26.68 -17.28 47.09
N THR A 42 -27.10 -18.56 47.21
CA THR A 42 -28.36 -19.24 46.73
C THR A 42 -28.34 -19.86 45.31
N MET A 43 -29.01 -20.99 44.99
CA MET A 43 -29.60 -22.08 45.83
C MET A 43 -29.77 -23.44 45.07
N ALA A 44 -30.35 -24.43 45.78
CA ALA A 44 -30.71 -25.82 45.43
C ALA A 44 -31.89 -25.98 44.40
N ALA A 45 -32.29 -27.17 43.91
CA ALA A 45 -32.09 -28.56 44.41
C ALA A 45 -32.21 -29.69 43.35
N ASP A 46 -31.82 -30.90 43.79
CA ASP A 46 -31.88 -32.28 43.26
C ASP A 46 -32.95 -32.71 42.21
N ALA A 47 -32.57 -33.62 41.28
CA ALA A 47 -32.93 -35.07 41.31
C ALA A 47 -33.02 -35.78 39.91
N ASN A 48 -32.17 -36.81 39.74
CA ASN A 48 -32.29 -38.08 38.99
C ASN A 48 -33.00 -38.25 37.60
N ASP A 49 -32.26 -38.98 36.74
CA ASP A 49 -32.68 -40.04 35.81
C ASP A 49 -34.03 -39.94 35.05
N THR A 50 -33.94 -39.74 33.73
CA THR A 50 -34.16 -40.85 32.74
C THR A 50 -33.85 -40.40 31.31
N HIS A 51 -33.29 -41.30 30.49
CA HIS A 51 -33.21 -41.09 29.04
C HIS A 51 -34.61 -41.09 28.40
N PRO A 52 -34.81 -40.27 27.35
CA PRO A 52 -35.46 -40.84 26.16
C PRO A 52 -34.76 -40.49 24.84
N VAL A 53 -34.95 -41.40 23.88
CA VAL A 53 -34.56 -41.27 22.47
C VAL A 53 -35.39 -40.17 21.80
N VAL A 54 -34.75 -39.28 21.03
CA VAL A 54 -35.41 -38.22 20.25
C VAL A 54 -35.55 -38.65 18.78
N PRO A 55 -36.79 -38.74 18.23
CA PRO A 55 -37.03 -38.92 16.79
C PRO A 55 -37.09 -37.57 16.04
N PRO A 56 -36.98 -37.56 14.69
CA PRO A 56 -36.99 -36.33 13.90
C PRO A 56 -38.37 -35.67 13.84
N SER A 57 -38.40 -34.34 13.95
CA SER A 57 -39.60 -33.52 13.98
C SER A 57 -40.17 -33.23 12.58
N GLN A 58 -41.44 -33.59 12.36
CA GLN A 58 -42.30 -33.00 11.33
C GLN A 58 -43.02 -31.75 11.91
N PRO A 59 -43.42 -30.78 11.07
CA PRO A 59 -44.29 -29.68 11.50
C PRO A 59 -45.76 -30.09 11.38
N GLU A 60 -46.50 -30.10 12.49
CA GLU A 60 -47.96 -30.15 12.48
C GLU A 60 -48.58 -28.81 12.86
N GLU A 61 -49.69 -28.58 12.19
CA GLU A 61 -50.64 -27.47 12.26
C GLU A 61 -51.06 -27.10 13.69
N GLN A 62 -51.33 -25.81 13.92
CA GLN A 62 -52.24 -25.39 14.99
C GLN A 62 -53.38 -24.57 14.42
N SER A 63 -54.60 -25.01 14.70
CA SER A 63 -55.84 -24.33 14.34
C SER A 63 -56.69 -24.07 15.59
N SER A 64 -57.18 -22.85 15.72
CA SER A 64 -58.19 -22.42 16.70
C SER A 64 -58.51 -20.94 16.43
N SER A 65 -59.73 -20.42 16.53
CA SER A 65 -61.10 -20.95 16.36
C SER A 65 -62.04 -19.74 16.50
N PHE A 66 -63.14 -19.61 15.73
CA PHE A 66 -64.47 -19.23 16.23
C PHE A 66 -65.55 -19.04 15.13
N ALA A 67 -66.79 -19.42 15.51
CA ALA A 67 -68.12 -19.00 15.03
C ALA A 67 -68.52 -19.16 13.53
N MET A 68 -69.56 -19.99 13.32
CA MET A 68 -70.44 -19.94 12.16
C MET A 68 -71.50 -18.82 12.28
N ASN A 69 -71.89 -18.22 11.16
CA ASN A 69 -73.32 -18.16 10.76
C ASN A 69 -73.46 -17.90 9.24
N PRO A 70 -74.49 -18.42 8.55
CA PRO A 70 -74.60 -18.34 7.10
C PRO A 70 -75.54 -17.22 6.63
N ASN A 71 -75.28 -16.65 5.44
CA ASN A 71 -76.27 -16.33 4.39
C ASN A 71 -75.66 -15.44 3.28
N SER A 72 -75.45 -16.00 2.09
CA SER A 72 -76.05 -15.51 0.83
C SER A 72 -75.46 -16.26 -0.36
N ALA A 73 -76.31 -16.78 -1.24
CA ALA A 73 -75.88 -17.38 -2.49
C ALA A 73 -75.59 -16.31 -3.56
N ASN A 74 -74.90 -16.77 -4.62
CA ASN A 74 -74.85 -16.28 -6.01
C ASN A 74 -73.61 -15.54 -6.52
N HIS A 75 -73.34 -15.88 -7.77
CA HIS A 75 -72.37 -15.37 -8.75
C HIS A 75 -70.90 -15.66 -8.43
N GLY A 76 -70.39 -16.65 -9.17
CA GLY A 76 -68.96 -16.86 -9.31
C GLY A 76 -68.41 -16.08 -10.51
N ASP A 77 -67.18 -15.61 -10.34
CA ASP A 77 -66.24 -15.29 -11.41
C ASP A 77 -64.93 -16.02 -11.09
N ALA A 78 -64.26 -16.55 -12.11
CA ALA A 78 -63.03 -17.31 -11.92
C ALA A 78 -61.82 -16.36 -11.81
N PRO A 79 -60.99 -16.45 -10.74
CA PRO A 79 -59.81 -15.61 -10.61
C PRO A 79 -58.64 -16.15 -11.46
N CYS A 80 -58.12 -15.31 -12.35
CA CYS A 80 -56.98 -15.63 -13.21
C CYS A 80 -55.64 -15.58 -12.46
N HIS A 81 -55.20 -16.71 -11.89
CA HIS A 81 -53.92 -16.86 -11.15
C HIS A 81 -52.67 -16.95 -12.06
N HIS A 82 -52.40 -15.92 -12.89
CA HIS A 82 -51.28 -15.95 -13.86
C HIS A 82 -50.33 -14.73 -13.83
N ASN A 83 -50.26 -13.98 -12.72
CA ASN A 83 -49.44 -12.75 -12.63
C ASN A 83 -48.37 -12.73 -11.53
N GLU A 84 -48.21 -13.77 -10.70
CA GLU A 84 -47.26 -13.74 -9.57
C GLU A 84 -45.83 -14.15 -9.99
N ASP A 85 -45.68 -15.15 -10.86
CA ASP A 85 -44.37 -15.67 -11.30
C ASP A 85 -43.50 -14.58 -11.96
N ASP A 86 -44.11 -13.77 -12.84
CA ASP A 86 -43.50 -12.64 -13.58
C ASP A 86 -42.84 -11.60 -12.65
N SER A 87 -43.28 -11.52 -11.39
CA SER A 87 -42.72 -10.59 -10.40
C SER A 87 -41.40 -11.10 -9.80
N THR A 88 -41.26 -12.42 -9.65
CA THR A 88 -40.08 -13.05 -9.04
C THR A 88 -38.89 -13.02 -10.00
N GLU A 89 -39.11 -13.33 -11.28
CA GLU A 89 -38.07 -13.29 -12.31
C GLU A 89 -37.50 -11.87 -12.49
N ARG A 90 -38.36 -10.84 -12.43
CA ARG A 90 -37.91 -9.45 -12.49
C ARG A 90 -37.05 -9.07 -11.27
N GLN A 91 -37.39 -9.56 -10.08
CA GLN A 91 -36.58 -9.33 -8.87
C GLN A 91 -35.24 -10.07 -8.93
N THR A 92 -35.18 -11.32 -9.41
CA THR A 92 -33.91 -12.06 -9.54
C THR A 92 -33.01 -11.44 -10.61
N LEU A 93 -33.56 -11.03 -11.76
CA LEU A 93 -32.83 -10.28 -12.79
C LEU A 93 -32.33 -8.92 -12.30
N GLN A 94 -33.11 -8.22 -11.46
CA GLN A 94 -32.67 -6.96 -10.86
C GLN A 94 -31.53 -7.18 -9.85
N ARG A 95 -31.64 -8.16 -8.95
CA ARG A 95 -30.56 -8.54 -8.02
C ARG A 95 -29.28 -8.92 -8.79
N ARG A 96 -29.38 -9.76 -9.82
CA ARG A 96 -28.26 -10.12 -10.72
C ARG A 96 -27.56 -8.90 -11.29
N ARG A 97 -28.31 -7.91 -11.80
CA ARG A 97 -27.73 -6.67 -12.34
C ARG A 97 -27.02 -5.85 -11.28
N VAL A 98 -27.56 -5.77 -10.06
CA VAL A 98 -26.92 -5.07 -8.93
C VAL A 98 -25.62 -5.76 -8.50
N THR A 99 -25.60 -7.09 -8.35
CA THR A 99 -24.39 -7.85 -7.98
C THR A 99 -23.30 -7.73 -9.05
N VAL A 100 -23.64 -7.85 -10.34
CA VAL A 100 -22.69 -7.64 -11.45
C VAL A 100 -22.15 -6.20 -11.46
N HIS A 101 -23.02 -5.21 -11.22
CA HIS A 101 -22.59 -3.81 -11.14
C HIS A 101 -21.67 -3.54 -9.94
N ARG A 102 -21.90 -4.17 -8.78
CA ARG A 102 -20.99 -4.11 -7.61
C ARG A 102 -19.59 -4.63 -7.96
N PHE A 103 -19.48 -5.77 -8.64
CA PHE A 103 -18.20 -6.29 -9.12
C PHE A 103 -17.48 -5.29 -10.04
N ASP A 104 -18.19 -4.74 -11.04
CA ASP A 104 -17.62 -3.77 -11.98
C ASP A 104 -17.17 -2.48 -11.29
N THR A 105 -17.94 -2.00 -10.31
CA THR A 105 -17.58 -0.84 -9.50
C THR A 105 -16.34 -1.10 -8.63
N ARG A 106 -16.24 -2.27 -7.98
CA ARG A 106 -15.08 -2.65 -7.15
C ARG A 106 -13.81 -2.82 -8.00
N LEU A 107 -13.91 -3.41 -9.20
CA LEU A 107 -12.81 -3.48 -10.17
C LEU A 107 -12.37 -2.09 -10.65
N THR A 108 -13.32 -1.17 -10.88
CA THR A 108 -13.03 0.21 -11.26
C THR A 108 -12.28 0.95 -10.14
N ALA A 109 -12.74 0.79 -8.89
CA ALA A 109 -12.08 1.33 -7.70
C ALA A 109 -10.65 0.78 -7.55
N ILE A 110 -10.44 -0.53 -7.64
CA ILE A 110 -9.11 -1.15 -7.60
C ILE A 110 -8.20 -0.59 -8.70
N THR A 111 -8.71 -0.49 -9.94
CA THR A 111 -7.95 0.07 -11.08
C THR A 111 -7.55 1.53 -10.80
N ARG A 112 -8.44 2.34 -10.21
CA ARG A 112 -8.14 3.73 -9.82
C ARG A 112 -7.10 3.79 -8.69
N ALA A 113 -7.19 2.92 -7.68
CA ALA A 113 -6.19 2.83 -6.61
C ALA A 113 -4.79 2.46 -7.15
N MET A 114 -4.70 1.47 -8.04
CA MET A 114 -3.45 1.08 -8.72
C MET A 114 -2.87 2.24 -9.56
N LEU A 115 -3.71 3.01 -10.27
CA LEU A 115 -3.27 4.21 -10.98
C LEU A 115 -2.69 5.27 -10.03
N HIS A 116 -3.33 5.54 -8.89
CA HIS A 116 -2.78 6.48 -7.90
C HIS A 116 -1.45 6.00 -7.31
N LEU A 117 -1.33 4.70 -6.99
CA LEU A 117 -0.09 4.07 -6.49
C LEU A 117 1.06 4.08 -7.51
N SER A 118 0.76 3.94 -8.80
CA SER A 118 1.77 3.81 -9.87
C SER A 118 2.23 5.16 -10.44
N ASP A 119 1.33 6.10 -10.69
CA ASP A 119 1.69 7.46 -11.15
C ASP A 119 2.34 8.30 -10.03
N GLY A 120 2.13 7.94 -8.76
CA GLY A 120 2.49 8.77 -7.60
C GLY A 120 1.70 10.08 -7.52
N SER A 121 0.61 10.19 -8.28
CA SER A 121 -0.27 11.35 -8.44
C SER A 121 -1.53 11.20 -7.57
N TYR A 122 -1.34 10.96 -6.27
CA TYR A 122 -2.48 10.75 -5.37
C TYR A 122 -3.28 12.04 -5.15
N SER A 123 -4.62 11.94 -5.18
CA SER A 123 -5.52 13.08 -4.90
C SER A 123 -5.84 13.19 -3.41
N LEU A 124 -4.84 13.59 -2.63
CA LEU A 124 -4.85 13.62 -1.15
C LEU A 124 -5.80 14.69 -0.55
N HIS A 125 -7.13 14.48 -0.65
CA HIS A 125 -8.30 15.16 -0.05
C HIS A 125 -8.19 15.79 1.35
N CYS A 126 -7.16 16.57 1.71
CA CYS A 126 -7.12 17.27 3.00
C CYS A 126 -8.24 18.31 3.05
N ASP A 127 -9.38 17.90 3.60
CA ASP A 127 -10.51 18.77 3.82
C ASP A 127 -10.16 19.74 4.95
N ASN A 128 -9.55 20.86 4.55
CA ASN A 128 -9.35 22.02 5.39
C ASN A 128 -10.74 22.59 5.72
N GLY A 129 -11.37 21.96 6.72
CA GLY A 129 -12.53 22.44 7.45
C GLY A 129 -12.17 23.75 8.15
N ASN A 130 -12.09 24.82 7.35
CA ASN A 130 -12.10 26.16 7.88
C ASN A 130 -13.54 26.40 8.32
N ASP A 131 -13.78 26.28 9.62
CA ASP A 131 -15.04 26.55 10.29
C ASP A 131 -15.41 28.04 10.14
N TYR A 132 -15.79 28.41 8.91
CA TYR A 132 -16.86 29.35 8.71
C TYR A 132 -18.16 28.67 9.17
N SER A 133 -18.27 28.49 10.48
CA SER A 133 -19.52 28.62 11.20
C SER A 133 -20.04 30.01 10.86
N GLY A 134 -20.75 30.10 9.74
CA GLY A 134 -21.35 31.32 9.26
C GLY A 134 -22.23 31.82 10.38
N ASN A 135 -21.85 32.94 10.98
CA ASN A 135 -22.58 33.57 12.06
C ASN A 135 -23.86 34.19 11.46
N THR A 136 -24.79 33.32 11.06
CA THR A 136 -26.15 33.68 10.71
C THR A 136 -26.83 34.06 12.00
N ASP A 137 -26.66 35.34 12.34
CA ASP A 137 -27.41 36.07 13.34
C ASP A 137 -28.90 36.04 12.96
N HIS A 138 -29.54 34.94 13.33
CA HIS A 138 -30.97 34.70 13.26
C HIS A 138 -31.43 34.38 14.68
N GLY A 139 -31.52 35.43 15.49
CA GLY A 139 -32.17 35.37 16.79
C GLY A 139 -33.58 34.80 16.66
N ARG A 140 -33.74 33.57 17.14
CA ARG A 140 -35.00 32.98 17.58
C ARG A 140 -34.70 32.01 18.71
N ASP A 141 -35.22 32.34 19.88
CA ASP A 141 -35.28 31.42 21.01
C ASP A 141 -36.22 30.26 20.64
N ASP A 142 -35.70 29.04 20.57
CA ASP A 142 -36.50 27.82 20.75
C ASP A 142 -35.59 26.65 21.16
N ASP A 143 -35.90 26.05 22.32
CA ASP A 143 -35.05 25.06 22.98
C ASP A 143 -35.08 23.69 22.28
N THR A 144 -34.04 23.37 21.50
CA THR A 144 -33.72 21.97 21.14
C THR A 144 -32.23 21.69 21.24
N GLN A 145 -31.80 21.19 22.41
CA GLN A 145 -30.47 20.59 22.59
C GLN A 145 -30.40 19.29 21.79
N ILE A 146 -29.85 19.35 20.58
CA ILE A 146 -29.38 18.16 19.86
C ILE A 146 -27.89 18.02 20.16
N ASN A 147 -27.53 17.08 21.04
CA ASN A 147 -26.14 16.65 21.19
C ASN A 147 -25.73 15.92 19.90
N ILE A 148 -24.90 16.56 19.08
CA ILE A 148 -24.27 15.96 17.91
C ILE A 148 -22.83 15.59 18.28
N ASP A 149 -22.69 14.48 18.99
CA ASP A 149 -21.45 13.70 19.04
C ASP A 149 -21.46 12.76 17.81
N ASP A 150 -21.17 13.29 16.60
CA ASP A 150 -21.08 12.48 15.37
C ASP A 150 -19.61 12.11 15.08
N PRO A 151 -19.18 10.85 15.28
CA PRO A 151 -17.77 10.42 15.18
C PRO A 151 -17.31 10.24 13.72
N ARG A 152 -17.73 11.13 12.82
CA ARG A 152 -17.46 11.04 11.36
C ARG A 152 -16.39 12.02 10.85
N ASP A 153 -15.92 12.95 11.67
CA ASP A 153 -14.94 13.98 11.27
C ASP A 153 -13.46 13.58 11.50
N ASP A 154 -13.19 12.40 12.08
CA ASP A 154 -11.83 11.94 12.46
C ASP A 154 -10.84 11.88 11.28
N CYS A 155 -11.32 11.70 10.04
CA CYS A 155 -10.45 11.67 8.86
C CYS A 155 -9.69 12.98 8.62
N ARG A 156 -10.13 14.13 9.15
CA ARG A 156 -9.46 15.43 8.96
C ARG A 156 -8.13 15.56 9.70
N ASN A 157 -7.89 14.75 10.73
CA ASN A 157 -6.68 14.89 11.54
C ASN A 157 -5.54 13.92 11.21
N ASN A 158 -5.81 12.84 10.49
CA ASN A 158 -4.93 11.66 10.38
C ASN A 158 -3.78 11.77 9.38
N ALA A 159 -3.48 12.97 8.87
CA ALA A 159 -2.27 13.15 8.09
C ALA A 159 -1.01 12.93 8.96
N PRO A 160 -0.01 12.13 8.51
CA PRO A 160 1.20 11.87 9.28
C PRO A 160 1.79 13.19 9.75
N THR A 161 2.09 13.32 11.04
CA THR A 161 2.35 14.63 11.67
C THR A 161 3.38 15.46 10.90
N GLY A 162 4.50 14.84 10.52
CA GLY A 162 5.53 15.47 9.68
C GLY A 162 5.09 15.84 8.26
N TRP A 163 4.24 15.03 7.61
CA TRP A 163 3.68 15.36 6.28
C TRP A 163 2.64 16.47 6.35
N LYS A 164 1.79 16.50 7.40
CA LYS A 164 0.80 17.56 7.64
C LYS A 164 1.51 18.92 7.78
N GLU A 165 2.59 18.96 8.55
CA GLU A 165 3.42 20.16 8.71
C GLU A 165 4.10 20.58 7.39
N GLN A 166 4.79 19.67 6.71
CA GLN A 166 5.47 19.94 5.43
C GLN A 166 4.48 20.39 4.33
N TYR A 167 3.29 19.79 4.28
CA TYR A 167 2.20 20.18 3.40
C TYR A 167 1.69 21.57 3.75
N ASN A 168 1.30 21.84 5.00
CA ASN A 168 0.79 23.14 5.42
C ASN A 168 1.81 24.27 5.21
N GLU A 169 3.09 23.98 5.44
CA GLU A 169 4.21 24.89 5.18
C GLU A 169 4.34 25.23 3.69
N LEU A 170 4.39 24.21 2.82
CA LEU A 170 4.49 24.39 1.37
C LEU A 170 3.23 25.03 0.77
N PHE A 171 2.06 24.58 1.20
CA PHE A 171 0.76 25.09 0.77
C PHE A 171 0.59 26.54 1.20
N GLY A 172 0.88 26.90 2.45
CA GLY A 172 0.82 28.28 2.94
C GLY A 172 1.83 29.21 2.25
N LEU A 173 3.00 28.70 1.84
CA LEU A 173 3.94 29.43 0.97
C LEU A 173 3.35 29.65 -0.43
N LEU A 174 2.90 28.60 -1.09
CA LEU A 174 2.40 28.67 -2.48
C LEU A 174 1.04 29.39 -2.59
N LYS A 175 0.17 29.34 -1.56
CA LYS A 175 -1.06 30.15 -1.45
C LYS A 175 -0.72 31.64 -1.52
N ARG A 176 0.21 32.10 -0.68
CA ARG A 176 0.70 33.50 -0.70
C ARG A 176 1.41 33.85 -2.00
N GLY A 177 2.17 32.91 -2.57
CA GLY A 177 2.91 33.06 -3.82
C GLY A 177 2.02 33.27 -5.05
N LEU A 178 1.05 32.37 -5.23
CA LEU A 178 0.26 32.26 -6.45
C LEU A 178 -1.10 32.96 -6.31
N LEU A 179 -1.78 32.80 -5.17
CA LEU A 179 -3.11 33.37 -4.95
C LEU A 179 -3.07 34.72 -4.20
N GLY A 180 -1.91 35.13 -3.67
CA GLY A 180 -1.77 36.34 -2.87
C GLY A 180 -2.32 36.20 -1.45
N TYR A 181 -2.15 37.26 -0.64
CA TYR A 181 -2.69 37.33 0.72
C TYR A 181 -4.20 37.55 0.69
N ASP A 182 -4.93 36.72 1.45
CA ASP A 182 -6.27 37.09 1.93
C ASP A 182 -6.05 38.09 3.07
N THR A 183 -6.50 39.33 2.91
CA THR A 183 -6.26 40.40 3.91
C THR A 183 -6.96 40.18 5.24
N ASP A 184 -7.86 39.21 5.30
CA ASP A 184 -8.84 39.06 6.36
C ASP A 184 -8.41 38.00 7.38
N ASP A 185 -7.51 37.07 7.00
CA ASP A 185 -6.96 36.01 7.88
C ASP A 185 -5.94 36.61 8.90
N ASP A 186 -5.06 37.51 8.45
CA ASP A 186 -4.03 38.15 9.30
C ASP A 186 -4.56 39.39 10.08
N ALA A 187 -5.84 39.77 9.89
CA ALA A 187 -6.42 40.99 10.46
C ALA A 187 -6.91 40.85 11.92
N ARG A 188 -6.70 39.70 12.56
CA ARG A 188 -6.81 39.57 14.02
C ARG A 188 -5.46 39.91 14.66
N PRO A 189 -5.22 41.14 15.11
CA PRO A 189 -4.04 41.41 15.92
C PRO A 189 -4.06 40.51 17.15
N SER A 190 -2.94 39.86 17.44
CA SER A 190 -2.72 39.16 18.70
C SER A 190 -2.56 40.19 19.83
N GLU A 191 -3.68 40.79 20.24
CA GLU A 191 -3.77 41.74 21.36
C GLU A 191 -3.49 41.05 22.70
N THR A 192 -2.20 40.80 22.95
CA THR A 192 -1.67 40.61 24.29
C THR A 192 -0.66 41.72 24.54
N MET A 193 -1.08 42.66 25.40
CA MET A 193 -0.32 43.81 25.91
C MET A 193 -0.11 44.98 24.90
N ALA A 194 -0.32 46.25 25.27
CA ALA A 194 -0.68 46.81 26.57
C ALA A 194 -1.57 48.06 26.43
N MET A 195 -2.44 48.26 27.41
CA MET A 195 -3.19 49.51 27.58
C MET A 195 -2.25 50.72 27.65
N LYS A 196 -2.51 51.74 26.84
CA LYS A 196 -2.24 53.11 27.26
C LYS A 196 -3.22 54.11 26.66
N HIS A 197 -4.13 54.58 27.53
CA HIS A 197 -4.97 55.74 27.26
C HIS A 197 -4.13 56.95 26.81
N THR A 198 -4.52 57.56 25.70
CA THR A 198 -4.63 59.04 25.65
C THR A 198 -5.73 59.46 24.68
N LYS A 199 -6.44 60.53 25.06
CA LYS A 199 -7.66 61.06 24.44
C LYS A 199 -7.39 61.94 23.22
N GLU A 200 -8.42 62.06 22.37
CA GLU A 200 -8.86 63.28 21.63
C GLU A 200 -7.79 64.04 20.83
N SER A 201 -7.90 64.16 19.50
CA SER A 201 -8.93 65.02 18.87
C SER A 201 -9.16 64.75 17.38
N SER A 202 -10.43 64.86 16.96
CA SER A 202 -10.96 65.22 15.63
C SER A 202 -9.99 65.36 14.43
N ASP A 203 -10.20 64.53 13.40
CA ASP A 203 -10.08 64.94 11.99
C ASP A 203 -10.92 64.02 11.07
N ALA A 204 -12.15 64.45 10.77
CA ALA A 204 -13.09 63.71 9.93
C ALA A 204 -12.99 64.16 8.47
N ASN A 205 -12.10 63.54 7.67
CA ASN A 205 -12.06 63.76 6.20
C ASN A 205 -11.22 62.76 5.38
N ASN A 206 -10.91 61.55 5.88
CA ASN A 206 -9.91 60.66 5.24
C ASN A 206 -10.41 59.23 4.90
N GLU A 207 -11.72 59.00 4.77
CA GLU A 207 -12.27 57.65 4.52
C GLU A 207 -12.10 57.14 3.07
N GLU A 208 -12.01 58.03 2.07
CA GLU A 208 -12.15 57.65 0.66
C GLU A 208 -10.86 57.11 -0.01
N LYS A 209 -9.69 57.23 0.64
CA LYS A 209 -8.42 56.68 0.12
C LYS A 209 -8.10 55.25 0.56
N SER A 210 -8.93 54.63 1.40
CA SER A 210 -8.67 53.31 1.99
C SER A 210 -8.97 52.11 1.07
N ARG A 211 -9.83 52.26 0.05
CA ARG A 211 -10.59 51.14 -0.54
C ARG A 211 -9.95 50.36 -1.70
N LYS A 212 -8.65 50.57 -2.02
CA LYS A 212 -7.92 49.73 -3.00
C LYS A 212 -6.48 49.45 -2.60
N LYS A 213 -6.27 48.78 -1.46
CA LYS A 213 -5.08 47.94 -1.27
C LYS A 213 -5.14 46.83 -2.33
N LYS A 214 -4.36 46.95 -3.40
CA LYS A 214 -4.22 45.87 -4.39
C LYS A 214 -3.53 44.68 -3.72
N ASN A 215 -4.05 43.48 -3.92
CA ASN A 215 -3.44 42.25 -3.40
C ASN A 215 -2.02 42.14 -3.97
N ALA A 216 -1.02 42.39 -3.12
CA ALA A 216 0.37 42.32 -3.51
C ALA A 216 0.79 40.84 -3.50
N HIS A 217 0.88 40.24 -4.68
CA HIS A 217 1.50 38.93 -4.84
C HIS A 217 2.97 39.02 -4.40
N SER A 218 3.35 38.22 -3.41
CA SER A 218 4.75 38.02 -3.04
C SER A 218 5.33 36.89 -3.89
N ASN A 219 6.47 37.08 -4.54
CA ASN A 219 7.20 35.96 -5.11
C ASN A 219 7.72 35.05 -3.99
N VAL A 220 7.62 33.74 -4.18
CA VAL A 220 8.00 32.76 -3.15
C VAL A 220 8.89 31.68 -3.76
N SER A 221 9.94 31.28 -3.06
CA SER A 221 10.68 30.06 -3.40
C SER A 221 10.63 29.04 -2.26
N ALA A 222 10.66 27.76 -2.62
CA ALA A 222 10.86 26.66 -1.70
C ALA A 222 11.86 25.66 -2.28
N VAL A 223 12.61 24.96 -1.41
CA VAL A 223 13.46 23.84 -1.80
C VAL A 223 13.07 22.64 -0.93
N LEU A 224 12.50 21.62 -1.56
CA LEU A 224 12.06 20.38 -0.93
C LEU A 224 13.25 19.42 -0.91
N MET A 225 13.74 19.09 0.28
CA MET A 225 14.97 18.34 0.50
C MET A 225 14.68 17.06 1.26
N GLY A 226 15.19 15.92 0.81
CA GLY A 226 15.06 14.65 1.55
C GLY A 226 15.29 13.44 0.67
N PRO A 227 15.44 12.22 1.22
CA PRO A 227 15.72 11.01 0.45
C PRO A 227 14.75 10.76 -0.72
N ARG A 228 15.18 9.94 -1.69
CA ARG A 228 14.28 9.45 -2.74
C ARG A 228 13.13 8.64 -2.11
N GLY A 229 11.94 8.68 -2.70
CA GLY A 229 10.76 7.97 -2.20
C GLY A 229 9.95 8.69 -1.11
N GLN A 230 10.51 9.68 -0.41
CA GLN A 230 9.86 10.38 0.72
C GLN A 230 8.76 11.39 0.33
N GLY A 231 7.87 11.07 -0.61
CA GLY A 231 6.66 11.88 -0.89
C GLY A 231 6.84 13.32 -1.43
N LYS A 232 8.06 13.85 -1.60
CA LYS A 232 8.31 15.26 -2.00
C LYS A 232 7.49 15.76 -3.20
N SER A 233 7.59 15.05 -4.33
CA SER A 233 6.83 15.42 -5.55
C SER A 233 5.33 15.31 -5.30
N PHE A 234 4.90 14.31 -4.53
CA PHE A 234 3.51 14.08 -4.19
C PHE A 234 2.91 15.22 -3.33
N ILE A 235 3.56 15.63 -2.24
CA ILE A 235 3.09 16.78 -1.44
C ILE A 235 3.02 18.06 -2.31
N LEU A 236 3.97 18.24 -3.24
CA LEU A 236 3.92 19.33 -4.21
C LEU A 236 2.73 19.23 -5.17
N GLU A 237 2.53 18.10 -5.87
CA GLU A 237 1.35 17.87 -6.72
C GLU A 237 0.07 18.21 -5.98
N ARG A 238 0.00 17.78 -4.72
CA ARG A 238 -1.19 18.00 -3.92
C ARG A 238 -1.43 19.47 -3.62
N CYS A 239 -0.40 20.21 -3.22
CA CYS A 239 -0.49 21.66 -3.04
C CYS A 239 -1.02 22.34 -4.31
N LEU A 240 -0.61 21.89 -5.50
CA LEU A 240 -1.05 22.47 -6.78
C LEU A 240 -2.51 22.14 -7.10
N ALA A 241 -2.97 20.93 -6.79
CA ALA A 241 -4.37 20.55 -6.94
C ALA A 241 -5.28 21.43 -6.07
N ASP A 242 -4.94 21.61 -4.78
CA ASP A 242 -5.74 22.43 -3.87
C ASP A 242 -5.69 23.92 -4.20
N LEU A 243 -4.54 24.43 -4.64
CA LEU A 243 -4.45 25.82 -5.10
C LEU A 243 -5.25 26.06 -6.39
N SER A 244 -5.32 25.08 -7.28
CA SER A 244 -6.17 25.12 -8.48
C SER A 244 -7.66 25.13 -8.11
N LEU A 245 -8.07 24.32 -7.13
CA LEU A 245 -9.44 24.30 -6.60
C LEU A 245 -9.81 25.63 -5.92
N LEU A 246 -8.94 26.18 -5.05
CA LEU A 246 -9.15 27.47 -4.40
C LEU A 246 -9.23 28.63 -5.41
N ALA A 247 -8.36 28.63 -6.42
CA ALA A 247 -8.44 29.55 -7.54
C ALA A 247 -9.82 29.50 -8.23
N GLY A 248 -10.27 28.29 -8.61
CA GLY A 248 -11.58 28.10 -9.23
C GLY A 248 -12.75 28.59 -8.38
N LYS A 249 -12.69 28.40 -7.05
CA LYS A 249 -13.69 28.94 -6.10
C LYS A 249 -13.72 30.47 -6.11
N ARG A 250 -12.56 31.14 -6.05
CA ARG A 250 -12.49 32.62 -6.09
C ARG A 250 -13.02 33.20 -7.40
N THR A 251 -12.69 32.60 -8.56
CA THR A 251 -13.22 33.04 -9.86
C THR A 251 -14.74 32.97 -9.92
N LYS A 252 -15.35 31.89 -9.39
CA LYS A 252 -16.82 31.76 -9.29
C LYS A 252 -17.43 32.83 -8.38
N GLN A 253 -16.83 33.12 -7.22
CA GLN A 253 -17.31 34.16 -6.31
C GLN A 253 -17.26 35.57 -6.93
N GLN A 254 -16.18 35.91 -7.64
CA GLN A 254 -16.08 37.19 -8.34
C GLN A 254 -17.11 37.33 -9.46
N GLN A 255 -17.39 36.25 -10.20
CA GLN A 255 -18.46 36.22 -11.20
C GLN A 255 -19.85 36.40 -10.55
N SER A 256 -20.13 35.79 -9.40
CA SER A 256 -21.44 35.95 -8.72
C SER A 256 -21.69 37.37 -8.19
N GLN A 257 -20.65 38.13 -7.87
CA GLN A 257 -20.79 39.53 -7.42
C GLN A 257 -21.00 40.50 -8.59
N GLN A 258 -20.53 40.17 -9.80
CA GLN A 258 -20.78 40.96 -11.01
C GLN A 258 -22.09 40.53 -11.67
N GLN A 259 -23.23 41.00 -11.14
CA GLN A 259 -24.60 40.67 -11.56
C GLN A 259 -25.01 41.17 -12.98
N GLN A 260 -24.11 41.15 -13.97
CA GLN A 260 -24.44 41.47 -15.38
C GLN A 260 -24.55 40.19 -16.22
N PRO A 261 -25.75 39.74 -16.62
CA PRO A 261 -25.94 38.44 -17.29
C PRO A 261 -25.51 38.36 -18.76
N GLN A 262 -24.65 39.28 -19.24
CA GLN A 262 -24.43 39.47 -20.67
C GLN A 262 -23.33 38.57 -21.25
N SER A 263 -23.79 37.39 -21.71
CA SER A 263 -23.26 36.59 -22.82
C SER A 263 -21.81 36.04 -22.75
N GLN A 264 -21.74 34.81 -22.21
CA GLN A 264 -21.18 33.60 -22.84
C GLN A 264 -19.72 33.57 -23.36
N TYR A 265 -18.99 32.57 -22.86
CA TYR A 265 -17.66 32.10 -23.29
C TYR A 265 -16.47 33.02 -22.98
N HIS A 266 -16.26 33.30 -21.69
CA HIS A 266 -14.90 33.49 -21.21
C HIS A 266 -14.28 32.11 -20.93
N ASP A 267 -13.09 31.88 -21.48
CA ASP A 267 -12.29 30.69 -21.16
C ASP A 267 -12.04 30.63 -19.65
N THR A 268 -11.97 29.41 -19.09
CA THR A 268 -11.59 29.20 -17.70
C THR A 268 -10.14 29.62 -17.51
N GLU A 269 -9.95 30.89 -17.16
CA GLU A 269 -8.65 31.52 -17.00
C GLU A 269 -7.88 30.82 -15.88
N VAL A 270 -6.79 30.15 -16.25
CA VAL A 270 -5.99 29.36 -15.31
C VAL A 270 -5.26 30.33 -14.39
N ALA A 271 -5.65 30.35 -13.10
CA ALA A 271 -5.21 31.38 -12.16
C ALA A 271 -3.71 31.41 -11.87
N PHE A 272 -2.97 30.36 -12.23
CA PHE A 272 -1.51 30.35 -12.29
C PHE A 272 -1.04 29.32 -13.33
N ARG A 273 0.17 29.51 -13.87
CA ARG A 273 0.79 28.61 -14.85
C ARG A 273 1.92 27.82 -14.21
N VAL A 274 1.98 26.51 -14.45
CA VAL A 274 3.04 25.63 -13.93
C VAL A 274 4.00 25.26 -15.07
N VAL A 275 5.29 25.47 -14.83
CA VAL A 275 6.39 25.07 -15.73
C VAL A 275 7.22 24.02 -15.02
N ARG A 276 7.50 22.89 -15.69
CA ARG A 276 8.33 21.81 -15.13
C ARG A 276 9.62 21.66 -15.91
N LEU A 277 10.73 21.57 -15.20
CA LEU A 277 12.02 21.14 -15.72
C LEU A 277 12.55 19.97 -14.91
N ASN A 278 12.82 18.86 -15.60
CA ASN A 278 13.49 17.71 -15.00
C ASN A 278 14.99 17.76 -15.28
N GLY A 279 15.81 17.83 -14.23
CA GLY A 279 17.26 17.99 -14.33
C GLY A 279 17.99 16.80 -14.97
N LEU A 280 17.35 15.61 -15.04
CA LEU A 280 17.90 14.46 -15.75
C LEU A 280 17.77 14.61 -17.27
N LEU A 281 16.72 15.30 -17.75
CA LEU A 281 16.51 15.63 -19.15
C LEU A 281 17.25 16.92 -19.55
N TYR A 282 17.27 17.91 -18.66
CA TYR A 282 17.83 19.23 -18.86
C TYR A 282 18.92 19.53 -17.82
N GLY A 283 20.10 18.93 -17.99
CA GLY A 283 21.23 19.18 -17.10
C GLY A 283 21.63 20.66 -17.05
N GLY A 284 22.02 21.15 -15.87
CA GLY A 284 22.24 22.60 -15.63
C GLY A 284 23.32 23.25 -16.51
N GLU A 285 24.22 22.46 -17.07
CA GLU A 285 25.24 22.93 -18.02
C GLU A 285 24.63 23.40 -19.36
N ASN A 286 23.43 22.95 -19.71
CA ASN A 286 22.67 23.40 -20.88
C ASN A 286 21.57 24.40 -20.49
N ALA A 287 21.99 25.50 -19.86
CA ALA A 287 21.11 26.59 -19.46
C ALA A 287 20.28 27.18 -20.63
N VAL A 288 20.80 27.11 -21.87
CA VAL A 288 20.09 27.50 -23.10
C VAL A 288 18.86 26.63 -23.33
N ALA A 289 18.99 25.29 -23.28
CA ALA A 289 17.86 24.39 -23.47
C ALA A 289 16.81 24.54 -22.36
N CYS A 290 17.24 24.67 -21.10
CA CYS A 290 16.35 24.93 -19.97
C CYS A 290 15.53 26.22 -20.18
N THR A 291 16.20 27.31 -20.56
CA THR A 291 15.57 28.63 -20.77
C THR A 291 14.59 28.59 -21.95
N ARG A 292 14.95 27.91 -23.05
CA ARG A 292 14.07 27.68 -24.19
C ARG A 292 12.84 26.86 -23.81
N GLU A 293 13.01 25.83 -22.97
CA GLU A 293 11.91 24.97 -22.54
C GLU A 293 10.94 25.73 -21.60
N ILE A 294 11.43 26.54 -20.67
CA ILE A 294 10.58 27.43 -19.85
C ILE A 294 9.77 28.37 -20.76
N ALA A 295 10.44 29.06 -21.68
CA ALA A 295 9.77 29.97 -22.61
C ALA A 295 8.76 29.25 -23.52
N ARG A 296 9.06 28.02 -23.95
CA ARG A 296 8.14 27.16 -24.72
C ARG A 296 6.89 26.81 -23.91
N GLN A 297 7.03 26.31 -22.68
CA GLN A 297 5.88 25.95 -21.85
C GLN A 297 4.99 27.18 -21.54
N ILE A 298 5.59 28.33 -21.20
CA ILE A 298 4.85 29.59 -21.00
C ILE A 298 4.10 30.00 -22.28
N GLY A 299 4.77 29.94 -23.44
CA GLY A 299 4.19 30.32 -24.72
C GLY A 299 3.11 29.35 -25.24
N ASP A 300 3.22 28.06 -24.95
CA ASP A 300 2.22 27.06 -25.35
C ASP A 300 0.98 27.15 -24.45
N MET A 301 1.15 27.43 -23.15
CA MET A 301 0.03 27.77 -22.25
C MET A 301 -0.69 29.06 -22.69
N ALA A 302 0.03 30.07 -23.17
CA ALA A 302 -0.60 31.29 -23.71
C ALA A 302 -1.41 31.03 -25.00
N LYS A 303 -1.00 30.06 -25.84
CA LYS A 303 -1.74 29.68 -27.05
C LYS A 303 -2.92 28.75 -26.76
N GLY A 304 -2.87 27.97 -25.66
CA GLY A 304 -3.85 26.94 -25.31
C GLY A 304 -5.30 27.45 -25.20
N GLY A 305 -5.50 28.63 -24.60
CA GLY A 305 -6.83 29.27 -24.52
C GLY A 305 -7.44 29.57 -25.90
N GLY A 306 -6.61 29.84 -26.92
CA GLY A 306 -7.06 30.13 -28.29
C GLY A 306 -7.63 28.93 -29.08
N GLY A 307 -7.80 27.76 -28.45
CA GLY A 307 -8.09 26.47 -29.09
C GLY A 307 -9.28 26.43 -30.06
N ARG A 308 -10.23 27.38 -29.96
CA ARG A 308 -11.38 27.46 -30.89
C ARG A 308 -11.02 27.88 -32.32
N ARG A 309 -9.84 28.45 -32.60
CA ARG A 309 -9.46 28.77 -34.00
C ARG A 309 -9.32 27.53 -34.89
N LYS A 310 -8.81 26.40 -34.39
CA LYS A 310 -8.74 25.14 -35.17
C LYS A 310 -10.10 24.58 -35.58
N ARG A 311 -11.19 24.85 -34.84
CA ARG A 311 -12.55 24.47 -35.26
C ARG A 311 -13.06 25.26 -36.47
N ARG A 312 -12.49 26.43 -36.79
CA ARG A 312 -12.87 27.22 -37.97
C ARG A 312 -12.25 26.66 -39.25
N ASP A 313 -11.01 26.19 -39.18
CA ASP A 313 -10.37 25.48 -40.31
C ASP A 313 -10.86 24.04 -40.44
N GLY A 314 -11.15 23.35 -39.33
CA GLY A 314 -11.83 22.04 -39.35
C GLY A 314 -13.17 22.08 -40.08
N ARG A 315 -13.99 23.12 -39.86
CA ARG A 315 -15.23 23.33 -40.63
C ARG A 315 -14.99 23.60 -42.12
N ARG A 316 -13.89 24.29 -42.49
CA ARG A 316 -13.52 24.45 -43.90
C ARG A 316 -13.11 23.13 -44.55
N ILE A 317 -12.38 22.29 -43.83
CA ILE A 317 -11.97 20.95 -44.29
C ILE A 317 -13.20 20.04 -44.45
N GLU A 318 -14.12 20.02 -43.48
CA GLU A 318 -15.42 19.34 -43.62
C GLU A 318 -16.25 19.89 -44.79
N GLU A 319 -16.28 21.21 -45.02
CA GLU A 319 -16.97 21.78 -46.20
C GLU A 319 -16.33 21.36 -47.51
N THR A 320 -15.00 21.27 -47.60
CA THR A 320 -14.32 20.75 -48.80
C THR A 320 -14.58 19.27 -49.00
N GLU A 321 -14.55 18.44 -47.95
CA GLU A 321 -14.89 17.02 -48.05
C GLU A 321 -16.36 16.80 -48.43
N ARG A 322 -17.29 17.57 -47.86
CA ARG A 322 -18.72 17.47 -48.21
C ARG A 322 -18.98 17.95 -49.63
N LYS A 323 -18.23 18.93 -50.14
CA LYS A 323 -18.26 19.32 -51.57
C LYS A 323 -17.67 18.24 -52.46
N GLU A 324 -16.54 17.64 -52.10
CA GLU A 324 -15.91 16.58 -52.89
C GLU A 324 -16.77 15.30 -52.94
N LYS A 325 -17.39 14.92 -51.81
CA LYS A 325 -18.37 13.81 -51.75
C LYS A 325 -19.60 14.09 -52.62
N ARG A 326 -20.10 15.34 -52.66
CA ARG A 326 -21.20 15.74 -53.58
C ARG A 326 -20.80 15.74 -55.05
N ILE A 327 -19.56 16.07 -55.39
CA ILE A 327 -19.05 16.00 -56.77
C ILE A 327 -18.93 14.53 -57.22
N LYS A 328 -18.41 13.63 -56.37
CA LYS A 328 -18.32 12.20 -56.69
C LYS A 328 -19.71 11.55 -56.84
N GLN A 329 -20.68 11.89 -55.98
CA GLN A 329 -22.07 11.42 -56.13
C GLN A 329 -22.81 11.96 -57.38
N ALA A 330 -22.28 12.95 -58.09
CA ALA A 330 -22.88 13.46 -59.32
C ALA A 330 -22.38 12.76 -60.60
N CYS A 331 -21.37 11.88 -60.50
CA CYS A 331 -20.81 11.16 -61.65
C CYS A 331 -21.37 9.74 -61.84
N ASP A 332 -21.94 9.14 -60.78
CA ASP A 332 -22.47 7.77 -60.81
C ASP A 332 -23.97 7.74 -61.15
N ALA A 333 -24.32 8.17 -62.37
CA ALA A 333 -25.65 7.99 -62.97
C ALA A 333 -25.55 7.02 -64.16
N PRO A 334 -26.16 5.82 -64.11
CA PRO A 334 -25.94 4.78 -65.11
C PRO A 334 -26.74 5.01 -66.39
N SER A 335 -26.09 5.51 -67.44
CA SER A 335 -26.63 5.54 -68.81
C SER A 335 -26.42 4.19 -69.50
N ALA A 336 -27.42 3.32 -69.46
CA ALA A 336 -27.45 2.09 -70.24
C ALA A 336 -27.87 2.36 -71.70
N LEU A 337 -27.07 1.92 -72.70
CA LEU A 337 -27.52 1.40 -74.01
C LEU A 337 -26.37 1.06 -74.98
N ARG A 338 -26.59 -0.03 -75.75
CA ARG A 338 -25.93 -0.50 -77.00
C ARG A 338 -24.49 -1.03 -76.92
N ASP A 339 -24.20 -2.31 -77.18
CA ASP A 339 -24.50 -3.19 -78.35
C ASP A 339 -23.65 -2.88 -79.61
N GLY A 340 -23.04 -3.93 -80.19
CA GLY A 340 -22.17 -3.89 -81.38
C GLY A 340 -20.80 -4.57 -81.20
N GLY A 341 -20.62 -5.79 -81.74
CA GLY A 341 -19.37 -6.56 -81.68
C GLY A 341 -18.48 -6.47 -82.92
N GLY A 342 -17.34 -7.18 -82.93
CA GLY A 342 -16.43 -7.28 -84.10
C GLY A 342 -15.04 -7.88 -83.82
N ASP A 343 -14.94 -9.20 -83.98
CA ASP A 343 -13.78 -10.12 -84.10
C ASP A 343 -12.33 -9.59 -84.25
N SER A 344 -11.36 -10.25 -83.57
CA SER A 344 -10.41 -11.21 -84.18
C SER A 344 -9.03 -11.33 -83.47
N ALA A 345 -8.74 -12.57 -83.07
CA ALA A 345 -7.48 -13.23 -82.67
C ALA A 345 -6.11 -12.51 -82.73
N HIS A 346 -5.33 -12.61 -81.63
CA HIS A 346 -4.22 -13.60 -81.56
C HIS A 346 -3.68 -13.90 -80.13
N VAL A 347 -3.41 -15.19 -79.89
CA VAL A 347 -2.72 -15.87 -78.75
C VAL A 347 -1.20 -15.97 -79.10
N PRO A 348 -0.16 -16.20 -78.23
CA PRO A 348 -0.04 -16.89 -76.89
C PRO A 348 0.78 -16.10 -75.80
N SER A 349 1.21 -16.59 -74.60
CA SER A 349 0.97 -17.79 -73.74
C SER A 349 1.63 -17.60 -72.34
N THR A 350 1.03 -18.22 -71.30
CA THR A 350 1.56 -18.71 -69.98
C THR A 350 2.70 -18.01 -69.21
N LYS A 351 2.43 -17.72 -67.91
CA LYS A 351 3.08 -18.29 -66.69
C LYS A 351 2.38 -17.72 -65.45
N GLN A 352 1.65 -18.51 -64.69
CA GLN A 352 2.07 -19.37 -63.57
C GLN A 352 2.59 -18.63 -62.32
N THR A 353 1.87 -18.95 -61.24
CA THR A 353 1.81 -18.43 -59.87
C THR A 353 2.95 -18.87 -58.94
N LYS A 354 2.93 -18.30 -57.72
CA LYS A 354 3.77 -18.57 -56.53
C LYS A 354 5.16 -17.91 -56.58
N GLY A 355 5.73 -17.43 -55.48
CA GLY A 355 5.21 -17.33 -54.09
C GLY A 355 6.19 -16.54 -53.21
N PHE A 356 5.75 -16.02 -52.07
CA PHE A 356 6.63 -15.29 -51.15
C PHE A 356 7.68 -16.22 -50.53
N GLY A 357 8.95 -15.81 -50.58
CA GLY A 357 10.09 -16.53 -50.01
C GLY A 357 11.04 -15.57 -49.30
N ILE A 358 11.25 -15.82 -48.01
CA ILE A 358 12.23 -15.12 -47.15
C ILE A 358 13.62 -15.70 -47.43
N MET A 359 14.66 -14.88 -47.60
CA MET A 359 16.03 -15.19 -47.11
C MET A 359 16.92 -13.94 -46.99
N SER A 360 17.61 -13.90 -45.85
CA SER A 360 19.01 -13.50 -45.58
C SER A 360 19.77 -12.64 -46.60
N ASN A 361 20.46 -11.60 -46.09
CA ASN A 361 21.55 -10.95 -46.83
C ASN A 361 22.87 -11.03 -46.07
N THR A 362 23.93 -11.38 -46.81
CA THR A 362 25.26 -11.74 -46.30
C THR A 362 26.21 -10.53 -46.30
N ILE A 363 27.18 -10.58 -45.38
CA ILE A 363 28.30 -9.63 -45.27
C ILE A 363 29.11 -9.59 -46.58
N ALA A 364 29.43 -8.40 -47.07
CA ALA A 364 30.43 -8.18 -48.13
C ALA A 364 31.36 -7.02 -47.76
N SER A 365 32.66 -7.32 -47.74
CA SER A 365 33.74 -6.36 -47.47
C SER A 365 34.13 -5.63 -48.77
N ILE A 366 34.39 -4.32 -48.70
CA ILE A 366 35.05 -3.55 -49.76
C ILE A 366 36.08 -2.61 -49.12
N ASP A 367 37.33 -2.72 -49.57
CA ASP A 367 38.48 -1.90 -49.15
C ASP A 367 38.60 -0.58 -49.92
N SER A 368 39.45 0.31 -49.37
CA SER A 368 40.12 1.48 -50.00
C SER A 368 39.45 2.85 -49.83
N PRO A 369 40.23 3.97 -49.85
CA PRO A 369 41.63 4.14 -49.46
C PRO A 369 41.83 5.27 -48.41
N ALA A 370 43.04 5.38 -47.85
CA ALA A 370 43.38 6.41 -46.87
C ALA A 370 43.42 7.84 -47.48
N THR A 371 42.77 8.79 -46.82
CA THR A 371 42.92 10.23 -47.03
C THR A 371 43.28 10.92 -45.71
N ASN A 372 44.25 11.84 -45.77
CA ASN A 372 44.76 12.56 -44.59
C ASN A 372 43.66 13.35 -43.87
N CYS A 373 43.68 13.32 -42.53
CA CYS A 373 42.67 13.94 -41.67
C CYS A 373 43.29 14.63 -40.43
N ASP A 374 44.15 15.63 -40.66
CA ASP A 374 44.83 16.41 -39.61
C ASP A 374 44.24 17.83 -39.37
N ASP A 375 43.11 18.20 -39.99
CA ASP A 375 42.57 19.58 -39.99
C ASP A 375 41.23 19.78 -39.23
N ILE A 376 40.71 18.76 -38.54
CA ILE A 376 39.36 18.81 -37.93
C ILE A 376 39.34 19.48 -36.52
N ASP A 377 40.47 19.54 -35.81
CA ASP A 377 40.52 19.97 -34.40
C ASP A 377 40.29 21.47 -34.15
N ASN A 378 40.25 22.32 -35.18
CA ASN A 378 40.05 23.76 -35.03
C ASN A 378 38.58 24.23 -35.02
N GLU A 379 37.62 23.47 -35.59
CA GLU A 379 36.21 23.92 -35.64
C GLU A 379 35.51 23.85 -34.27
N HIS A 380 35.82 22.85 -33.44
CA HIS A 380 35.21 22.70 -32.12
C HIS A 380 35.56 23.81 -31.11
N ARG A 381 36.64 24.57 -31.34
CA ARG A 381 37.00 25.71 -30.46
C ARG A 381 36.09 26.94 -30.68
N ASN A 382 35.58 27.15 -31.89
CA ASN A 382 34.71 28.29 -32.20
C ASN A 382 33.26 28.08 -31.76
N GLU A 383 32.83 26.83 -31.56
CA GLU A 383 31.46 26.50 -31.15
C GLU A 383 31.07 27.06 -29.77
N PHE A 384 32.04 27.13 -28.83
CA PHE A 384 31.81 27.66 -27.49
C PHE A 384 31.51 29.18 -27.45
N GLY A 385 32.00 29.94 -28.45
CA GLY A 385 31.70 31.37 -28.58
C GLY A 385 30.22 31.63 -28.88
N ASN A 386 29.66 30.87 -29.84
CA ASN A 386 28.26 31.00 -30.25
C ASN A 386 27.27 30.51 -29.18
N ARG A 387 27.69 29.62 -28.27
CA ARG A 387 26.85 29.17 -27.14
C ARG A 387 26.59 30.29 -26.11
N ARG A 388 27.53 31.21 -25.90
CA ARG A 388 27.39 32.33 -24.95
C ARG A 388 26.48 33.46 -25.45
N SER A 389 26.55 33.83 -26.73
CA SER A 389 25.60 34.78 -27.33
C SER A 389 24.16 34.22 -27.33
N GLY A 390 24.04 32.91 -27.55
CA GLY A 390 22.80 32.18 -27.38
C GLY A 390 22.18 32.34 -25.98
N PHE A 391 22.94 32.13 -24.90
CA PHE A 391 22.39 32.18 -23.54
C PHE A 391 21.75 33.53 -23.19
N ASN A 392 22.46 34.65 -23.39
CA ASN A 392 21.92 35.98 -23.08
C ASN A 392 20.67 36.30 -23.90
N THR A 393 20.62 35.85 -25.16
CA THR A 393 19.43 36.02 -26.02
C THR A 393 18.24 35.21 -25.50
N ASN A 394 18.44 33.96 -25.09
CA ASN A 394 17.36 33.16 -24.51
C ASN A 394 16.92 33.71 -23.14
N LEU A 395 17.84 34.24 -22.32
CA LEU A 395 17.51 34.87 -21.04
C LEU A 395 16.69 36.16 -21.24
N ALA A 396 16.98 36.96 -22.27
CA ALA A 396 16.17 38.11 -22.64
C ALA A 396 14.76 37.72 -23.12
N LEU A 397 14.62 36.62 -23.86
CA LEU A 397 13.33 36.06 -24.25
C LEU A 397 12.53 35.55 -23.04
N LEU A 398 13.20 34.92 -22.06
CA LEU A 398 12.58 34.51 -20.81
C LEU A 398 12.10 35.74 -20.01
N ASP A 399 12.96 36.75 -19.83
CA ASP A 399 12.60 38.00 -19.17
C ASP A 399 11.34 38.64 -19.77
N GLU A 400 11.22 38.63 -21.10
CA GLU A 400 10.06 39.21 -21.79
C GLU A 400 8.80 38.34 -21.65
N ALA A 401 8.93 37.01 -21.68
CA ALA A 401 7.83 36.10 -21.40
C ALA A 401 7.30 36.27 -19.96
N LEU A 402 8.20 36.44 -18.97
CA LEU A 402 7.84 36.67 -17.57
C LEU A 402 7.24 38.07 -17.34
N ARG A 403 7.69 39.11 -18.07
CA ARG A 403 7.04 40.43 -18.07
C ARG A 403 5.64 40.38 -18.67
N THR A 404 5.47 39.67 -19.79
CA THR A 404 4.17 39.50 -20.45
C THR A 404 3.18 38.84 -19.50
N ALA A 405 3.56 37.73 -18.87
CA ALA A 405 2.71 37.08 -17.86
C ALA A 405 2.34 37.99 -16.68
N ARG A 406 3.22 38.91 -16.27
CA ARG A 406 2.89 39.92 -15.25
C ARG A 406 1.93 41.00 -15.75
N ILE A 407 2.01 41.41 -17.01
CA ILE A 407 1.03 42.34 -17.61
C ILE A 407 -0.37 41.69 -17.59
N ASP A 408 -0.44 40.39 -17.89
CA ASP A 408 -1.65 39.57 -17.80
C ASP A 408 -2.06 39.25 -16.34
N ASN A 409 -1.24 39.62 -15.34
CA ASN A 409 -1.37 39.24 -13.91
C ASN A 409 -1.47 37.72 -13.66
N ILE A 410 -0.79 36.91 -14.48
CA ILE A 410 -0.73 35.46 -14.35
C ILE A 410 0.55 35.05 -13.59
N PRO A 411 0.44 34.54 -12.36
CA PRO A 411 1.55 33.95 -11.63
C PRO A 411 2.12 32.74 -12.36
N ILE A 412 3.45 32.61 -12.39
CA ILE A 412 4.15 31.45 -12.93
C ILE A 412 4.86 30.72 -11.79
N LEU A 413 4.59 29.42 -11.65
CA LEU A 413 5.36 28.52 -10.82
C LEU A 413 6.36 27.75 -11.69
N ILE A 414 7.64 27.82 -11.36
CA ILE A 414 8.69 27.01 -11.99
C ILE A 414 9.07 25.89 -11.01
N ILE A 415 9.02 24.64 -11.48
CA ILE A 415 9.38 23.44 -10.71
C ILE A 415 10.67 22.85 -11.30
N LEU A 416 11.70 22.71 -10.46
CA LEU A 416 12.99 22.10 -10.81
C LEU A 416 13.11 20.74 -10.12
N GLU A 417 12.77 19.67 -10.84
CA GLU A 417 12.92 18.29 -10.37
C GLU A 417 14.38 17.83 -10.50
N GLU A 418 14.88 17.07 -9.51
CA GLU A 418 16.30 16.66 -9.42
C GLU A 418 17.26 17.86 -9.50
N LEU A 419 17.03 18.85 -8.63
CA LEU A 419 17.76 20.12 -8.51
C LEU A 419 19.29 19.93 -8.45
N ASP A 420 19.77 18.83 -7.88
CA ASP A 420 21.19 18.49 -7.85
C ASP A 420 21.80 18.22 -9.24
N ALA A 421 21.03 17.83 -10.25
CA ALA A 421 21.49 17.75 -11.64
C ALA A 421 21.69 19.14 -12.30
N PHE A 422 21.07 20.20 -11.76
CA PHE A 422 21.35 21.59 -12.15
C PHE A 422 22.61 22.16 -11.48
N ILE A 423 23.13 21.48 -10.46
CA ILE A 423 24.27 21.91 -9.62
C ILE A 423 25.51 21.05 -9.89
N ALA A 424 25.30 19.80 -10.30
CA ALA A 424 26.34 18.81 -10.54
C ALA A 424 27.35 19.32 -11.58
N LYS A 425 28.62 19.45 -11.15
CA LYS A 425 29.75 19.63 -12.07
C LYS A 425 29.80 18.40 -12.98
N GLY A 426 29.49 18.57 -14.27
CA GLY A 426 29.29 17.54 -15.30
C GLY A 426 30.45 16.56 -15.49
N ARG A 427 30.61 15.64 -14.53
CA ARG A 427 31.51 14.49 -14.57
C ARG A 427 30.80 13.18 -14.89
N TYR A 428 29.49 13.23 -15.13
CA TYR A 428 28.64 12.05 -15.28
C TYR A 428 28.56 11.47 -16.70
N ILE A 429 28.86 12.24 -17.76
CA ILE A 429 28.53 11.82 -19.13
C ILE A 429 29.68 11.10 -19.86
N ASN A 430 30.95 11.30 -19.50
CA ASN A 430 32.10 10.77 -20.26
C ASN A 430 33.06 9.87 -19.45
N LYS A 431 32.54 8.79 -18.85
CA LYS A 431 33.37 7.73 -18.23
C LYS A 431 33.57 6.46 -19.09
N HIS A 432 32.84 6.29 -20.20
CA HIS A 432 32.88 5.06 -21.00
C HIS A 432 33.75 5.11 -22.27
N THR A 433 34.44 6.22 -22.55
CA THR A 433 35.14 6.46 -23.83
C THR A 433 36.64 6.76 -23.72
N ARG A 434 37.25 6.61 -22.54
CA ARG A 434 38.71 6.77 -22.35
C ARG A 434 39.30 5.71 -21.41
N SER A 435 39.56 4.54 -21.95
CA SER A 435 40.80 3.82 -21.63
C SER A 435 41.85 4.21 -22.68
N VAL A 436 43.14 4.17 -22.31
CA VAL A 436 44.29 4.49 -23.18
C VAL A 436 44.39 5.97 -23.61
N GLN A 437 44.90 6.83 -22.73
CA GLN A 437 46.26 7.38 -22.86
C GLN A 437 46.62 8.27 -21.67
N ASP A 438 47.58 7.81 -20.87
CA ASP A 438 48.23 8.65 -19.87
C ASP A 438 49.21 9.59 -20.57
N ARG A 439 48.89 10.89 -20.58
CA ARG A 439 49.89 11.94 -20.36
C ARG A 439 49.27 13.28 -20.00
N GLU A 440 49.76 13.81 -18.90
CA GLU A 440 50.08 15.22 -18.65
C GLU A 440 49.56 16.22 -19.68
N ASP A 441 48.55 17.01 -19.32
CA ASP A 441 48.76 18.46 -19.32
C ASP A 441 47.80 19.23 -18.40
N ASN A 442 48.35 20.21 -17.68
CA ASN A 442 47.71 20.89 -16.55
C ASN A 442 46.79 22.07 -17.00
N ALA A 443 46.15 21.91 -18.16
CA ALA A 443 45.55 23.01 -18.92
C ALA A 443 44.07 23.28 -18.56
N GLY A 444 43.86 24.15 -17.56
CA GLY A 444 42.70 25.06 -17.57
C GLY A 444 41.37 24.56 -16.99
N ILE A 445 41.32 24.36 -15.67
CA ILE A 445 40.06 24.18 -14.89
C ILE A 445 39.18 25.49 -14.85
N SER A 446 39.56 26.53 -15.60
CA SER A 446 38.98 27.88 -15.51
C SER A 446 37.54 28.05 -16.04
N GLY A 447 36.91 26.98 -16.56
CA GLY A 447 35.52 26.98 -17.05
C GLY A 447 34.46 26.59 -16.00
N SER A 448 34.79 26.55 -14.70
CA SER A 448 33.86 26.04 -13.67
C SER A 448 32.72 26.98 -13.27
N ASN A 449 32.78 28.28 -13.61
CA ASN A 449 31.96 29.32 -12.96
C ASN A 449 30.62 29.64 -13.66
N ASP A 450 30.33 29.04 -14.81
CA ASP A 450 29.06 29.26 -15.53
C ASP A 450 27.98 28.24 -15.13
N ARG A 451 28.31 27.26 -14.27
CA ARG A 451 27.52 26.03 -14.08
C ARG A 451 26.24 26.19 -13.25
N GLN A 452 26.07 27.29 -12.51
CA GLN A 452 24.84 27.60 -11.77
C GLN A 452 24.17 28.91 -12.24
N LEU A 453 24.53 29.39 -13.44
CA LEU A 453 24.09 30.69 -13.95
C LEU A 453 22.56 30.77 -14.13
N LEU A 454 21.92 29.67 -14.59
CA LEU A 454 20.46 29.58 -14.69
C LEU A 454 19.79 29.77 -13.33
N LEU A 455 20.23 29.01 -12.31
CA LEU A 455 19.63 29.04 -10.98
C LEU A 455 19.83 30.40 -10.30
N TYR A 456 21.00 31.02 -10.49
CA TYR A 456 21.26 32.39 -10.06
C TYR A 456 20.23 33.37 -10.65
N HIS A 457 19.99 33.31 -11.97
CA HIS A 457 19.03 34.21 -12.61
C HIS A 457 17.58 33.93 -12.22
N LEU A 458 17.17 32.67 -12.05
CA LEU A 458 15.82 32.34 -11.60
C LEU A 458 15.55 32.88 -10.19
N LEU A 459 16.48 32.65 -9.24
CA LEU A 459 16.37 33.20 -7.87
C LEU A 459 16.42 34.74 -7.85
N ASP A 460 17.20 35.36 -8.73
CA ASP A 460 17.22 36.82 -8.89
C ASP A 460 15.86 37.38 -9.36
N ARG A 461 15.08 36.62 -10.16
CA ARG A 461 13.75 37.07 -10.62
C ARG A 461 12.63 36.72 -9.64
N VAL A 462 12.79 35.71 -8.80
CA VAL A 462 11.96 35.54 -7.59
C VAL A 462 12.19 36.74 -6.66
N ALA A 463 13.45 37.14 -6.43
CA ALA A 463 13.77 38.27 -5.56
C ALA A 463 13.21 39.63 -6.04
N ASP A 464 13.05 39.83 -7.36
CA ASP A 464 12.54 41.07 -7.93
C ASP A 464 11.01 41.06 -8.09
N HIS A 465 10.31 41.89 -7.30
CA HIS A 465 8.86 42.13 -7.41
C HIS A 465 8.40 42.65 -8.79
N LYS A 466 9.31 42.92 -9.74
CA LYS A 466 9.00 43.15 -11.16
C LYS A 466 8.48 41.92 -11.90
N TYR A 467 8.50 40.74 -11.29
CA TYR A 467 7.99 39.48 -11.85
C TYR A 467 6.94 38.86 -10.92
N LEU A 468 6.07 37.99 -11.46
CA LEU A 468 5.13 37.16 -10.69
C LEU A 468 5.57 35.70 -10.81
N VAL A 469 6.69 35.36 -10.17
CA VAL A 469 7.37 34.08 -10.33
C VAL A 469 7.64 33.45 -8.98
N SER A 470 7.16 32.23 -8.81
CA SER A 470 7.51 31.34 -7.70
C SER A 470 8.38 30.18 -8.19
N LEU A 471 9.26 29.66 -7.33
CA LEU A 471 10.24 28.64 -7.69
C LEU A 471 10.31 27.52 -6.65
N VAL A 472 9.95 26.29 -7.04
CA VAL A 472 10.09 25.09 -6.19
C VAL A 472 11.19 24.19 -6.75
N GLY A 473 12.24 23.95 -5.99
CA GLY A 473 13.28 22.96 -6.30
C GLY A 473 13.10 21.67 -5.50
N LEU A 474 13.30 20.51 -6.10
CA LEU A 474 13.26 19.21 -5.42
C LEU A 474 14.62 18.54 -5.52
N THR A 475 15.22 18.14 -4.40
CA THR A 475 16.50 17.39 -4.39
C THR A 475 16.43 16.17 -3.49
N THR A 476 17.11 15.10 -3.90
CA THR A 476 17.26 13.89 -3.09
C THR A 476 18.32 14.01 -1.99
N ASN A 477 19.19 15.04 -2.06
CA ASN A 477 20.42 15.08 -1.30
C ASN A 477 20.48 16.30 -0.35
N LEU A 478 20.63 16.05 0.95
CA LEU A 478 20.71 17.12 1.95
C LEU A 478 21.95 18.01 1.80
N SER A 479 23.05 17.48 1.23
CA SER A 479 24.27 18.26 0.92
C SER A 479 24.13 19.16 -0.33
N THR A 480 22.98 19.21 -0.99
CA THR A 480 22.80 20.01 -2.21
C THR A 480 22.97 21.51 -1.94
N VAL A 481 22.49 22.01 -0.80
CA VAL A 481 22.64 23.43 -0.41
C VAL A 481 24.11 23.82 -0.23
N SER A 482 24.94 22.96 0.37
CA SER A 482 26.38 23.23 0.52
C SER A 482 27.17 23.18 -0.79
N LYS A 483 26.55 22.75 -1.90
CA LYS A 483 27.14 22.75 -3.25
C LYS A 483 26.75 24.00 -4.07
N PHE A 484 25.89 24.86 -3.56
CA PHE A 484 25.59 26.14 -4.18
C PHE A 484 26.83 27.05 -4.19
N GLU A 485 27.03 27.78 -5.29
CA GLU A 485 27.95 28.91 -5.32
C GLU A 485 27.49 29.99 -4.33
N LYS A 486 28.42 30.72 -3.70
CA LYS A 486 28.11 31.74 -2.69
C LYS A 486 27.03 32.74 -3.13
N ARG A 487 27.03 33.14 -4.41
CA ARG A 487 26.03 34.05 -5.00
C ARG A 487 24.64 33.42 -5.17
N VAL A 488 24.56 32.10 -5.38
CA VAL A 488 23.31 31.35 -5.48
C VAL A 488 22.77 31.08 -4.08
N LEU A 489 23.64 30.60 -3.18
CA LEU A 489 23.32 30.36 -1.77
C LEU A 489 22.74 31.61 -1.10
N SER A 490 23.42 32.76 -1.23
CA SER A 490 22.94 34.03 -0.65
C SER A 490 21.58 34.49 -1.18
N ARG A 491 21.20 34.13 -2.42
CA ARG A 491 19.86 34.41 -2.95
C ARG A 491 18.84 33.37 -2.49
N ALA A 492 19.21 32.10 -2.43
CA ALA A 492 18.36 31.04 -1.90
C ALA A 492 18.04 31.27 -0.41
N GLU A 493 19.03 31.55 0.44
CA GLU A 493 18.82 31.87 1.85
C GLU A 493 17.94 33.13 2.06
N GLY A 494 17.99 34.09 1.14
CA GLY A 494 17.17 35.31 1.20
C GLY A 494 15.76 35.21 0.59
N THR A 495 15.41 34.13 -0.13
CA THR A 495 14.13 34.04 -0.88
C THR A 495 13.45 32.66 -0.85
N SER A 496 14.19 31.59 -0.53
CA SER A 496 13.74 30.21 -0.54
C SER A 496 13.56 29.68 0.87
N LYS A 497 12.41 29.07 1.16
CA LYS A 497 12.25 28.24 2.38
C LYS A 497 12.74 26.82 2.12
N PHE A 498 13.58 26.29 2.99
CA PHE A 498 14.05 24.91 2.90
C PHE A 498 13.13 24.01 3.72
N ILE A 499 12.44 23.08 3.04
CA ILE A 499 11.49 22.15 3.67
C ILE A 499 12.13 20.76 3.67
N TYR A 500 12.34 20.21 4.86
CA TYR A 500 13.04 18.94 5.05
C TYR A 500 12.07 17.78 5.22
N PHE A 501 12.05 16.92 4.21
CA PHE A 501 11.38 15.64 4.21
C PHE A 501 12.31 14.62 4.86
N GLY A 502 12.15 14.48 6.18
CA GLY A 502 12.77 13.39 6.93
C GLY A 502 12.30 12.01 6.42
N ARG A 503 12.90 10.95 6.95
CA ARG A 503 12.19 9.66 6.98
C ARG A 503 10.98 9.84 7.89
N MET A 504 9.86 9.23 7.53
CA MET A 504 8.78 8.97 8.46
C MET A 504 9.36 8.28 9.71
N SER A 505 8.96 8.74 10.89
CA SER A 505 9.58 8.31 12.15
C SER A 505 9.03 6.98 12.65
N GLN A 506 7.78 6.69 12.29
CA GLN A 506 7.03 5.53 12.76
C GLN A 506 6.46 4.76 11.57
N TYR A 507 6.17 3.48 11.78
CA TYR A 507 5.48 2.66 10.79
C TYR A 507 4.06 3.16 10.51
N ASP A 508 3.35 3.65 11.54
CA ASP A 508 2.01 4.24 11.38
C ASP A 508 1.98 5.47 10.44
N ASP A 509 3.05 6.28 10.42
CA ASP A 509 3.19 7.39 9.46
C ASP A 509 3.17 6.86 8.01
N LEU A 510 3.92 5.77 7.74
CA LEU A 510 3.95 5.11 6.43
C LEU A 510 2.57 4.57 6.06
N VAL A 511 1.89 3.92 6.99
CA VAL A 511 0.54 3.36 6.78
C VAL A 511 -0.44 4.46 6.39
N GLU A 512 -0.54 5.56 7.16
CA GLU A 512 -1.40 6.69 6.79
C GLU A 512 -1.01 7.30 5.43
N GLY A 513 0.30 7.43 5.16
CA GLY A 513 0.81 7.90 3.86
C GLY A 513 0.45 6.99 2.67
N LEU A 514 0.23 5.69 2.89
CA LEU A 514 -0.28 4.75 1.89
C LEU A 514 -1.82 4.80 1.80
N LEU A 515 -2.53 4.90 2.92
CA LEU A 515 -3.99 5.00 2.95
C LEU A 515 -4.52 6.26 2.27
N MET A 516 -3.72 7.32 2.25
CA MET A 516 -3.96 8.51 1.44
C MET A 516 -4.14 8.26 -0.05
N ALA A 517 -3.65 7.13 -0.58
CA ALA A 517 -3.85 6.74 -1.97
C ALA A 517 -5.30 6.35 -2.31
N PHE A 518 -6.09 5.99 -1.30
CA PHE A 518 -7.42 5.43 -1.46
C PHE A 518 -8.56 6.45 -1.30
N HIS A 519 -8.24 7.74 -1.17
CA HIS A 519 -9.26 8.78 -1.14
C HIS A 519 -9.82 9.07 -2.54
N SER A 520 -11.15 9.02 -2.65
CA SER A 520 -11.86 9.43 -3.86
C SER A 520 -11.68 10.94 -4.11
N PRO A 521 -11.31 11.38 -5.33
CA PRO A 521 -11.12 12.79 -5.63
C PRO A 521 -12.42 13.59 -5.46
N LEU A 522 -12.33 14.73 -4.77
CA LEU A 522 -13.47 15.48 -4.24
C LEU A 522 -14.38 16.16 -5.28
N ASP A 523 -14.15 15.97 -6.58
CA ASP A 523 -15.00 16.54 -7.65
C ASP A 523 -16.45 16.02 -7.59
N SER A 524 -16.70 14.88 -6.94
CA SER A 524 -18.04 14.40 -6.58
C SER A 524 -18.80 15.39 -5.66
N LEU A 525 -18.12 16.06 -4.72
CA LEU A 525 -18.77 17.05 -3.84
C LEU A 525 -19.16 18.34 -4.57
N LEU A 526 -18.50 18.67 -5.69
CA LEU A 526 -18.93 19.77 -6.56
C LEU A 526 -20.14 19.42 -7.44
N ALA A 527 -20.53 18.14 -7.52
CA ALA A 527 -21.72 17.69 -8.24
C ALA A 527 -23.01 17.74 -7.39
N LYS A 528 -22.92 17.90 -6.06
CA LYS A 528 -24.08 17.93 -5.13
C LYS A 528 -25.00 19.17 -5.24
N SER A 529 -24.97 19.92 -6.34
CA SER A 529 -25.83 21.10 -6.54
C SER A 529 -27.12 20.81 -7.35
N GLY A 530 -27.66 19.60 -7.24
CA GLY A 530 -28.94 19.19 -7.83
C GLY A 530 -29.44 17.89 -7.19
N ASP A 531 -30.76 17.76 -7.04
CA ASP A 531 -31.46 16.83 -6.13
C ASP A 531 -31.35 15.31 -6.45
N ASP A 532 -30.38 14.87 -7.25
CA ASP A 532 -30.10 13.45 -7.48
C ASP A 532 -29.09 12.92 -6.45
N GLU A 533 -29.58 12.42 -5.30
CA GLU A 533 -28.81 11.74 -4.24
C GLU A 533 -28.24 10.36 -4.67
N LYS A 534 -27.75 10.25 -5.90
CA LYS A 534 -27.01 9.06 -6.36
C LYS A 534 -25.58 9.12 -5.83
N GLU A 535 -25.44 8.69 -4.59
CA GLU A 535 -24.16 8.36 -3.96
C GLU A 535 -23.28 7.59 -4.94
N TYR A 536 -22.03 8.05 -5.11
CA TYR A 536 -21.11 7.48 -6.12
C TYR A 536 -20.64 6.11 -5.62
N PRO A 537 -21.07 4.98 -6.22
CA PRO A 537 -20.78 3.66 -5.67
C PRO A 537 -19.28 3.32 -5.77
N GLU A 538 -18.55 3.97 -6.68
CA GLU A 538 -17.09 3.88 -6.76
C GLU A 538 -16.40 4.49 -5.52
N SER A 539 -16.97 5.55 -4.94
CA SER A 539 -16.42 6.19 -3.74
C SER A 539 -16.62 5.34 -2.50
N GLU A 540 -17.75 4.64 -2.40
CA GLU A 540 -18.02 3.64 -1.36
C GLU A 540 -17.02 2.48 -1.48
N ALA A 541 -16.89 1.88 -2.67
CA ALA A 541 -15.94 0.79 -2.92
C ALA A 541 -14.47 1.19 -2.68
N MET A 542 -14.08 2.44 -2.97
CA MET A 542 -12.75 2.96 -2.61
C MET A 542 -12.54 3.07 -1.09
N MET A 543 -13.57 3.44 -0.33
CA MET A 543 -13.51 3.52 1.13
C MET A 543 -13.54 2.13 1.79
N GLU A 544 -14.25 1.16 1.23
CA GLU A 544 -14.12 -0.25 1.61
C GLU A 544 -12.70 -0.76 1.37
N LEU A 545 -12.13 -0.49 0.19
CA LEU A 545 -10.76 -0.88 -0.13
C LEU A 545 -9.72 -0.20 0.78
N ARG A 546 -9.93 1.07 1.15
CA ARG A 546 -9.12 1.77 2.16
C ARG A 546 -9.17 1.04 3.51
N LYS A 547 -10.35 0.63 3.98
CA LYS A 547 -10.53 -0.11 5.23
C LYS A 547 -9.86 -1.48 5.18
N ASP A 548 -10.06 -2.24 4.10
CA ASP A 548 -9.42 -3.55 3.90
C ASP A 548 -7.88 -3.44 3.96
N VAL A 549 -7.30 -2.43 3.30
CA VAL A 549 -5.84 -2.16 3.31
C VAL A 549 -5.38 -1.69 4.70
N GLU A 550 -6.12 -0.79 5.34
CA GLU A 550 -5.83 -0.30 6.69
C GLU A 550 -5.81 -1.45 7.71
N TYR A 551 -6.82 -2.31 7.66
CA TYR A 551 -6.95 -3.49 8.51
C TYR A 551 -5.75 -4.44 8.38
N ILE A 552 -5.27 -4.69 7.15
CA ILE A 552 -4.09 -5.54 6.92
C ILE A 552 -2.78 -4.86 7.36
N LEU A 553 -2.59 -3.58 7.04
CA LEU A 553 -1.38 -2.86 7.43
C LEU A 553 -1.29 -2.65 8.95
N ARG A 554 -2.42 -2.43 9.64
CA ARG A 554 -2.49 -2.28 11.11
C ARG A 554 -2.42 -3.61 11.86
N GLY A 555 -2.64 -4.72 11.16
CA GLY A 555 -2.45 -6.09 11.65
C GLY A 555 -3.68 -6.69 12.33
N GLY A 556 -4.88 -6.39 11.84
CA GLY A 556 -6.16 -6.84 12.38
C GLY A 556 -6.80 -5.86 13.36
N ASP A 557 -8.03 -6.16 13.79
CA ASP A 557 -8.72 -5.37 14.82
C ASP A 557 -8.10 -5.65 16.19
N ARG A 558 -7.43 -4.65 16.77
CA ARG A 558 -6.83 -4.81 18.11
C ARG A 558 -7.87 -4.92 19.23
N TYR A 559 -9.14 -4.61 18.94
CA TYR A 559 -10.20 -4.54 19.96
C TYR A 559 -10.89 -5.88 20.30
N HIS A 560 -10.48 -6.99 19.67
CA HIS A 560 -10.91 -8.35 20.06
C HIS A 560 -9.86 -9.05 20.92
N GLU A 561 -9.41 -8.37 21.99
CA GLU A 561 -8.10 -8.60 22.61
C GLU A 561 -8.03 -9.70 23.70
N GLU A 562 -9.16 -10.31 24.13
CA GLU A 562 -9.17 -10.98 25.45
C GLU A 562 -8.96 -12.52 25.51
N ASP A 563 -9.37 -13.35 24.53
CA ASP A 563 -9.41 -14.83 24.75
C ASP A 563 -8.89 -15.76 23.62
N ASN A 564 -8.47 -15.26 22.46
CA ASN A 564 -7.93 -16.12 21.39
C ASN A 564 -6.56 -15.65 20.91
N GLU A 565 -5.51 -16.09 21.59
CA GLU A 565 -4.08 -15.94 21.21
C GLU A 565 -3.70 -16.78 19.96
N VAL A 566 -4.66 -17.02 19.06
CA VAL A 566 -4.46 -17.75 17.81
C VAL A 566 -3.84 -16.80 16.78
N ASP A 567 -2.53 -16.53 16.95
CA ASP A 567 -1.57 -16.03 15.95
C ASP A 567 -2.22 -15.60 14.62
N ASP A 568 -2.68 -14.36 14.57
CA ASP A 568 -3.47 -13.89 13.44
C ASP A 568 -2.60 -13.62 12.21
N ASP A 569 -3.06 -14.04 11.02
CA ASP A 569 -2.32 -13.93 9.75
C ASP A 569 -2.04 -12.47 9.39
N TYR A 570 -2.93 -11.54 9.79
CA TYR A 570 -2.74 -10.10 9.64
C TYR A 570 -1.54 -9.60 10.46
N SER A 571 -1.34 -10.14 11.68
CA SER A 571 -0.21 -9.80 12.54
C SER A 571 1.14 -10.26 11.96
N ILE A 572 1.14 -11.35 11.18
CA ILE A 572 2.32 -11.85 10.47
C ILE A 572 2.66 -10.90 9.32
N VAL A 573 1.69 -10.61 8.45
CA VAL A 573 1.87 -9.68 7.31
C VAL A 573 2.37 -8.33 7.80
N ARG A 574 1.74 -7.73 8.82
CA ARG A 574 2.22 -6.47 9.41
C ARG A 574 3.68 -6.57 9.86
N ARG A 575 4.05 -7.59 10.64
CA ARG A 575 5.44 -7.78 11.12
C ARG A 575 6.45 -7.87 9.97
N VAL A 576 6.08 -8.46 8.82
CA VAL A 576 6.93 -8.48 7.62
C VAL A 576 7.09 -7.09 7.00
N ILE A 577 6.00 -6.33 6.89
CA ILE A 577 6.00 -4.99 6.29
C ILE A 577 6.78 -4.00 7.17
N GLU A 578 6.47 -3.96 8.47
CA GLU A 578 7.12 -3.16 9.51
C GLU A 578 8.64 -3.45 9.57
N ARG A 579 9.04 -4.72 9.52
CA ARG A 579 10.46 -5.11 9.42
C ARG A 579 11.14 -4.64 8.13
N ASN A 580 10.49 -4.76 6.96
CA ASN A 580 11.10 -4.31 5.70
C ASN A 580 11.26 -2.79 5.66
N TYR A 581 10.37 -2.06 6.34
CA TYR A 581 10.48 -0.63 6.57
C TYR A 581 11.70 -0.29 7.46
N GLU A 582 11.77 -0.86 8.66
CA GLU A 582 12.82 -0.54 9.65
C GLU A 582 14.21 -1.04 9.29
N VAL A 583 14.33 -2.29 8.80
CA VAL A 583 15.62 -2.99 8.70
C VAL A 583 16.28 -2.84 7.34
N ARG A 584 15.49 -2.72 6.26
CA ARG A 584 16.00 -2.69 4.88
C ARG A 584 15.94 -1.31 4.23
N ASP A 585 15.56 -0.27 4.97
CA ASP A 585 15.36 1.09 4.47
C ASP A 585 14.45 1.15 3.23
N MET A 586 13.43 0.29 3.15
CA MET A 586 12.51 0.29 2.00
C MET A 586 11.75 1.61 1.93
N ASP A 587 11.69 2.21 0.74
CA ASP A 587 11.01 3.48 0.54
C ASP A 587 9.52 3.28 0.24
N MET A 588 8.73 4.35 0.34
CA MET A 588 7.29 4.35 0.06
C MET A 588 6.96 3.65 -1.28
N ARG A 589 7.82 3.83 -2.30
CA ARG A 589 7.63 3.24 -3.65
C ARG A 589 7.70 1.72 -3.65
N TRP A 590 8.46 1.12 -2.74
CA TRP A 590 8.46 -0.33 -2.58
C TRP A 590 7.12 -0.82 -2.03
N PHE A 591 6.59 -0.18 -0.98
CA PHE A 591 5.26 -0.51 -0.43
C PHE A 591 4.13 -0.26 -1.43
N CYS A 592 4.19 0.81 -2.23
CA CYS A 592 3.24 1.05 -3.32
C CYS A 592 3.20 -0.11 -4.32
N ARG A 593 4.35 -0.76 -4.61
CA ARG A 593 4.41 -1.96 -5.46
C ARG A 593 3.85 -3.20 -4.77
N VAL A 594 4.04 -3.35 -3.46
CA VAL A 594 3.41 -4.43 -2.69
C VAL A 594 1.89 -4.31 -2.79
N LEU A 595 1.36 -3.10 -2.61
CA LEU A 595 -0.07 -2.82 -2.79
C LEU A 595 -0.53 -3.05 -4.23
N ASP A 596 0.19 -2.53 -5.23
CA ASP A 596 -0.13 -2.71 -6.66
C ASP A 596 -0.27 -4.20 -7.03
N VAL A 597 0.65 -5.05 -6.57
CA VAL A 597 0.57 -6.51 -6.78
C VAL A 597 -0.57 -7.14 -5.98
N ALA A 598 -0.75 -6.79 -4.71
CA ALA A 598 -1.82 -7.35 -3.87
C ALA A 598 -3.23 -6.98 -4.38
N LEU A 599 -3.40 -5.75 -4.88
CA LEU A 599 -4.61 -5.25 -5.52
C LEU A 599 -4.85 -5.91 -6.88
N GLY A 600 -3.80 -6.15 -7.67
CA GLY A 600 -3.90 -6.91 -8.92
C GLY A 600 -4.35 -8.36 -8.70
N LEU A 601 -3.90 -9.00 -7.62
CA LEU A 601 -4.40 -10.33 -7.21
C LEU A 601 -5.88 -10.25 -6.81
N LEU A 602 -6.29 -9.26 -6.02
CA LEU A 602 -7.70 -9.08 -5.63
C LEU A 602 -8.61 -8.85 -6.84
N ALA A 603 -8.16 -8.10 -7.84
CA ALA A 603 -8.89 -7.91 -9.09
C ALA A 603 -9.11 -9.26 -9.82
N SER A 604 -8.08 -10.11 -9.89
CA SER A 604 -8.17 -11.46 -10.49
C SER A 604 -9.17 -12.36 -9.75
N ASP A 605 -9.20 -12.31 -8.42
CA ASP A 605 -10.15 -13.10 -7.60
C ASP A 605 -11.59 -12.58 -7.72
N ILE A 606 -11.77 -11.26 -7.87
CA ILE A 606 -13.06 -10.63 -8.18
C ILE A 606 -13.54 -11.03 -9.58
N GLU A 607 -12.69 -11.00 -10.61
CA GLU A 607 -13.04 -11.43 -11.96
C GLU A 607 -13.42 -12.92 -12.00
N SER A 608 -12.68 -13.75 -11.28
CA SER A 608 -12.95 -15.19 -11.15
C SER A 608 -14.29 -15.45 -10.46
N SER A 609 -14.56 -14.76 -9.35
CA SER A 609 -15.84 -14.81 -8.62
C SER A 609 -17.02 -14.33 -9.47
N LYS A 610 -16.84 -13.23 -10.21
CA LYS A 610 -17.83 -12.70 -11.17
C LYS A 610 -18.15 -13.71 -12.28
N MET A 611 -17.13 -14.38 -12.83
CA MET A 611 -17.31 -15.40 -13.86
C MET A 611 -18.01 -16.65 -13.32
N SER A 612 -17.64 -17.12 -12.12
CA SER A 612 -18.31 -18.22 -11.44
C SER A 612 -19.78 -17.91 -11.15
N TYR A 613 -20.08 -16.72 -10.61
CA TYR A 613 -21.45 -16.23 -10.41
C TYR A 613 -22.23 -16.17 -11.72
N MET A 614 -21.62 -15.71 -12.81
CA MET A 614 -22.26 -15.70 -14.13
C MET A 614 -22.56 -17.11 -14.69
N GLN A 615 -21.74 -18.11 -14.35
CA GLN A 615 -21.95 -19.51 -14.72
C GLN A 615 -23.01 -20.19 -13.86
N SER A 616 -23.01 -20.00 -12.53
CA SER A 616 -24.04 -20.60 -11.65
C SER A 616 -25.46 -20.13 -11.98
N LEU A 617 -25.62 -19.04 -12.72
CA LEU A 617 -26.91 -18.51 -13.17
C LEU A 617 -27.48 -19.22 -14.40
N SER A 618 -26.85 -20.28 -14.94
CA SER A 618 -27.49 -21.21 -15.87
C SER A 618 -28.12 -22.43 -15.21
N ASP A 619 -27.78 -22.71 -13.94
CA ASP A 619 -28.02 -24.00 -13.29
C ASP A 619 -28.95 -23.80 -12.07
N ASP A 620 -30.25 -24.06 -12.27
CA ASP A 620 -31.39 -24.08 -11.33
C ASP A 620 -31.32 -23.32 -9.98
N VAL A 621 -32.21 -22.33 -9.84
CA VAL A 621 -32.17 -21.22 -8.87
C VAL A 621 -32.50 -21.58 -7.40
N GLU A 622 -33.07 -22.75 -7.10
CA GLU A 622 -33.88 -22.96 -5.88
C GLU A 622 -33.14 -23.23 -4.54
N ARG A 623 -31.80 -23.33 -4.49
CA ARG A 623 -31.12 -23.94 -3.31
C ARG A 623 -30.11 -23.10 -2.50
N SER A 624 -29.93 -21.81 -2.78
CA SER A 624 -28.87 -21.01 -2.12
C SER A 624 -29.35 -19.69 -1.52
N HIS A 625 -30.14 -19.75 -0.43
CA HIS A 625 -30.53 -18.57 0.33
C HIS A 625 -29.54 -18.12 1.43
N ASN A 626 -28.54 -18.95 1.75
CA ASN A 626 -27.59 -18.71 2.85
C ASN A 626 -26.14 -18.46 2.41
N ALA A 627 -25.87 -18.31 1.10
CA ALA A 627 -24.54 -17.92 0.64
C ALA A 627 -24.31 -16.42 0.93
N GLU A 628 -23.13 -16.07 1.45
CA GLU A 628 -22.68 -14.68 1.59
C GLU A 628 -22.70 -13.97 0.23
N ASP A 629 -22.89 -12.64 0.21
CA ASP A 629 -22.95 -11.87 -1.04
C ASP A 629 -21.65 -12.08 -1.83
N PRO A 630 -21.68 -12.72 -3.02
CA PRO A 630 -20.47 -13.05 -3.77
C PRO A 630 -19.72 -11.79 -4.24
N ALA A 631 -20.32 -10.59 -4.19
CA ALA A 631 -19.62 -9.33 -4.42
C ALA A 631 -18.64 -8.92 -3.29
N ASN A 632 -18.69 -9.57 -2.13
CA ASN A 632 -17.90 -9.22 -0.95
C ASN A 632 -16.52 -9.92 -0.88
N VAL A 633 -15.86 -10.09 -2.03
CA VAL A 633 -14.47 -10.57 -2.08
C VAL A 633 -13.55 -9.47 -1.52
N LYS A 634 -13.08 -9.65 -0.29
CA LYS A 634 -12.22 -8.70 0.42
C LYS A 634 -10.74 -8.92 0.12
N LEU A 635 -9.94 -7.87 0.31
CA LEU A 635 -8.48 -8.04 0.39
C LEU A 635 -8.16 -8.87 1.65
N THR A 636 -7.24 -9.83 1.53
CA THR A 636 -6.86 -10.73 2.63
C THR A 636 -5.33 -10.76 2.82
N PRO A 637 -4.82 -11.25 3.97
CA PRO A 637 -3.38 -11.40 4.20
C PRO A 637 -2.63 -12.22 3.13
N SER A 638 -3.27 -13.22 2.52
CA SER A 638 -2.63 -14.05 1.47
C SER A 638 -2.24 -13.23 0.24
N HIS A 639 -3.09 -12.29 -0.19
CA HIS A 639 -2.77 -11.34 -1.28
C HIS A 639 -1.46 -10.59 -1.00
N PHE A 640 -1.30 -10.11 0.24
CA PHE A 640 -0.09 -9.41 0.67
C PHE A 640 1.13 -10.31 0.77
N ALA A 641 1.02 -11.53 1.33
CA ALA A 641 2.18 -12.43 1.39
C ALA A 641 2.67 -12.85 0.01
N ILE A 642 1.76 -13.13 -0.93
CA ILE A 642 2.11 -13.43 -2.33
C ILE A 642 2.82 -12.22 -2.95
N ALA A 643 2.32 -11.00 -2.76
CA ALA A 643 2.96 -9.77 -3.23
C ALA A 643 4.36 -9.52 -2.60
N LEU A 644 4.49 -9.71 -1.28
CA LEU A 644 5.74 -9.56 -0.54
C LEU A 644 6.78 -10.58 -0.99
N ASN A 645 6.38 -11.84 -1.18
CA ASN A 645 7.23 -12.91 -1.70
C ASN A 645 7.68 -12.63 -3.15
N ALA A 646 6.76 -12.19 -4.01
CA ALA A 646 7.06 -11.79 -5.39
C ALA A 646 8.06 -10.62 -5.49
N LEU A 647 8.08 -9.73 -4.49
CA LEU A 647 9.00 -8.59 -4.38
C LEU A 647 10.27 -8.88 -3.55
N GLY A 648 10.52 -10.13 -3.14
CA GLY A 648 11.73 -10.52 -2.42
C GLY A 648 11.79 -10.07 -0.95
N ALA A 649 10.63 -9.80 -0.35
CA ALA A 649 10.48 -9.68 1.11
C ALA A 649 10.08 -11.04 1.70
N SER A 650 11.06 -11.91 1.91
CA SER A 650 10.87 -13.16 2.64
C SER A 650 11.09 -12.96 4.14
N ILE A 651 10.32 -13.68 4.97
CA ILE A 651 10.57 -13.78 6.41
C ILE A 651 11.95 -14.38 6.69
N CYS A 652 12.45 -15.29 5.85
CA CYS A 652 13.63 -16.13 6.11
C CYS A 652 14.93 -15.37 6.40
N ASP A 653 15.08 -14.12 5.92
CA ASP A 653 16.34 -13.36 6.02
C ASP A 653 16.79 -13.06 7.47
N THR A 654 15.95 -13.25 8.51
CA THR A 654 16.32 -13.02 9.93
C THR A 654 17.16 -14.13 10.53
N MET A 655 17.04 -15.35 10.02
CA MET A 655 17.59 -16.56 10.67
C MET A 655 19.13 -16.58 10.77
N ARG A 656 19.83 -15.71 10.04
CA ARG A 656 21.31 -15.67 10.00
C ARG A 656 22.03 -15.21 11.27
N THR A 657 21.32 -14.86 12.35
CA THR A 657 21.94 -14.26 13.56
C THR A 657 21.73 -15.01 14.89
N ARG A 658 20.99 -16.13 14.92
CA ARG A 658 20.74 -16.90 16.15
C ARG A 658 21.47 -18.24 16.17
N ARG A 659 21.70 -18.77 17.38
CA ARG A 659 22.40 -20.05 17.61
C ARG A 659 21.64 -21.22 16.98
N PRO A 660 22.31 -22.16 16.30
CA PRO A 660 21.65 -23.38 15.83
C PRO A 660 21.22 -24.25 17.01
N GLY A 661 19.99 -24.79 16.95
CA GLY A 661 19.54 -25.89 17.82
C GLY A 661 18.23 -25.70 18.59
N ILE A 662 17.61 -24.51 18.56
CA ILE A 662 16.26 -24.29 19.11
C ILE A 662 15.42 -23.60 18.03
N PRO A 663 14.33 -24.22 17.52
CA PRO A 663 13.36 -23.51 16.70
C PRO A 663 12.69 -22.45 17.59
N SER A 664 12.83 -21.18 17.21
CA SER A 664 12.06 -20.10 17.84
C SER A 664 10.67 -20.00 17.20
N SER A 665 9.78 -19.22 17.81
CA SER A 665 8.50 -18.79 17.20
C SER A 665 8.65 -18.32 15.74
N ASP A 666 9.82 -17.81 15.37
CA ASP A 666 10.21 -17.43 14.00
C ASP A 666 10.12 -18.60 12.98
N SER A 667 10.37 -19.86 13.37
CA SER A 667 10.24 -21.04 12.50
C SER A 667 8.77 -21.39 12.22
N LEU A 668 7.89 -21.14 13.18
CA LEU A 668 6.44 -21.35 13.04
C LEU A 668 5.82 -20.27 12.16
N MET A 669 6.30 -19.04 12.26
CA MET A 669 5.97 -17.96 11.31
C MET A 669 6.33 -18.34 9.88
N LEU A 670 7.45 -19.05 9.68
CA LEU A 670 7.87 -19.58 8.38
C LEU A 670 6.89 -20.63 7.81
N ILE A 671 6.43 -21.56 8.66
CA ILE A 671 5.42 -22.57 8.33
C ILE A 671 4.09 -21.89 7.97
N ARG A 672 3.60 -20.95 8.81
CA ARG A 672 2.39 -20.16 8.54
C ARG A 672 2.50 -19.33 7.26
N TRP A 673 3.65 -18.72 6.99
CA TRP A 673 3.90 -17.99 5.73
C TRP A 673 3.81 -18.91 4.50
N GLY A 674 4.37 -20.13 4.59
CA GLY A 674 4.21 -21.16 3.56
C GLY A 674 2.74 -21.54 3.34
N LYS A 675 1.94 -21.62 4.41
CA LYS A 675 0.47 -21.83 4.33
C LYS A 675 -0.22 -20.66 3.64
N LEU A 676 0.13 -19.42 4.00
CA LEU A 676 -0.47 -18.19 3.45
C LEU A 676 -0.21 -18.01 1.95
N LEU A 677 0.95 -18.49 1.49
CA LEU A 677 1.33 -18.49 0.07
C LEU A 677 0.63 -19.57 -0.76
N GLY A 678 -0.02 -20.55 -0.13
CA GLY A 678 -0.69 -21.67 -0.81
C GLY A 678 0.23 -22.62 -1.59
N ASP A 679 1.56 -22.42 -1.54
CA ASP A 679 2.54 -23.22 -2.29
C ASP A 679 3.16 -24.32 -1.41
N PRO A 680 2.80 -25.61 -1.61
CA PRO A 680 3.42 -26.72 -0.89
C PRO A 680 4.92 -26.87 -1.19
N ASN A 681 5.44 -26.29 -2.27
CA ASN A 681 6.87 -26.28 -2.59
C ASN A 681 7.64 -25.15 -1.87
N HIS A 682 6.94 -24.13 -1.38
CA HIS A 682 7.54 -23.10 -0.53
C HIS A 682 8.04 -23.73 0.77
N TYR A 683 7.29 -24.69 1.33
CA TYR A 683 7.77 -25.53 2.43
C TYR A 683 9.08 -26.20 2.06
N SER A 684 9.17 -26.92 0.94
CA SER A 684 10.41 -27.59 0.51
C SER A 684 11.63 -26.65 0.39
N THR A 685 11.43 -25.42 -0.12
CA THR A 685 12.52 -24.43 -0.26
C THR A 685 12.89 -23.73 1.04
N VAL A 686 11.94 -23.54 1.96
CA VAL A 686 12.17 -22.95 3.29
C VAL A 686 12.79 -23.99 4.23
N VAL A 687 12.14 -25.15 4.36
CA VAL A 687 12.55 -26.31 5.17
C VAL A 687 13.88 -26.89 4.70
N GLY A 688 14.16 -26.89 3.39
CA GLY A 688 15.40 -27.43 2.82
C GLY A 688 16.69 -26.80 3.35
N ASN A 689 16.60 -25.62 3.99
CA ASN A 689 17.73 -24.92 4.63
C ASN A 689 17.96 -25.31 6.10
N GLU A 690 16.97 -25.89 6.80
CA GLU A 690 17.10 -26.33 8.19
C GLU A 690 17.18 -27.87 8.25
N PRO A 691 18.32 -28.46 8.67
CA PRO A 691 18.52 -29.91 8.60
C PRO A 691 17.52 -30.72 9.45
N ARG A 692 17.02 -30.14 10.56
CA ARG A 692 15.97 -30.73 11.41
C ARG A 692 14.64 -30.85 10.66
N LEU A 693 14.16 -29.75 10.08
CA LEU A 693 12.90 -29.75 9.33
C LEU A 693 13.02 -30.60 8.06
N ARG A 694 14.20 -30.64 7.42
CA ARG A 694 14.47 -31.55 6.30
C ARG A 694 14.35 -33.02 6.71
N ALA A 695 14.91 -33.40 7.86
CA ALA A 695 14.74 -34.73 8.43
C ALA A 695 13.27 -35.09 8.73
N LEU A 696 12.39 -34.10 8.96
CA LEU A 696 10.94 -34.32 9.06
C LEU A 696 10.29 -34.62 7.70
N LEU A 697 10.70 -33.94 6.63
CA LEU A 697 10.18 -34.22 5.28
C LEU A 697 10.62 -35.59 4.77
N ASP A 698 11.84 -36.01 5.10
CA ASP A 698 12.41 -37.30 4.73
C ASP A 698 11.86 -38.47 5.58
N LEU A 699 10.86 -38.25 6.46
CA LEU A 699 10.24 -39.31 7.28
C LEU A 699 9.40 -40.28 6.46
N SER A 700 9.68 -41.57 6.65
CA SER A 700 8.88 -42.67 6.15
C SER A 700 7.59 -42.86 6.96
N GLY A 701 6.53 -43.40 6.34
CA GLY A 701 5.26 -43.73 7.00
C GLY A 701 5.37 -44.47 8.35
N PRO A 702 6.25 -45.49 8.52
CA PRO A 702 6.51 -46.10 9.82
C PRO A 702 7.03 -45.14 10.89
N GLN A 703 7.87 -44.15 10.54
CA GLN A 703 8.37 -43.14 11.47
C GLN A 703 7.27 -42.14 11.84
N VAL A 704 6.47 -41.70 10.85
CA VAL A 704 5.26 -40.89 11.10
C VAL A 704 4.29 -41.61 12.04
N ALA A 705 4.14 -42.93 11.92
CA ALA A 705 3.28 -43.73 12.80
C ALA A 705 3.80 -43.80 14.25
N VAL A 706 5.12 -43.88 14.43
CA VAL A 706 5.79 -43.84 15.74
C VAL A 706 5.60 -42.46 16.41
N LEU A 707 5.76 -41.37 15.66
CA LEU A 707 5.55 -40.01 16.17
C LEU A 707 4.08 -39.73 16.52
N LEU A 708 3.13 -40.16 15.67
CA LEU A 708 1.69 -40.04 15.97
C LEU A 708 1.25 -40.85 17.20
N ALA A 709 1.77 -42.08 17.35
CA ALA A 709 1.53 -42.86 18.55
C ALA A 709 2.11 -42.19 19.81
N ALA A 710 3.29 -41.58 19.71
CA ALA A 710 3.86 -40.78 20.79
C ALA A 710 3.01 -39.55 21.12
N GLN A 711 2.52 -38.81 20.11
CA GLN A 711 1.65 -37.64 20.31
C GLN A 711 0.35 -38.01 21.06
N ARG A 712 -0.32 -39.08 20.64
CA ARG A 712 -1.54 -39.59 21.26
C ARG A 712 -1.37 -39.95 22.74
N ILE A 713 -0.16 -40.36 23.11
CA ILE A 713 0.20 -40.64 24.49
C ILE A 713 0.41 -39.33 25.25
N LEU A 714 1.18 -38.39 24.69
CA LEU A 714 1.44 -37.08 25.30
C LEU A 714 0.16 -36.29 25.53
N ALA A 715 -0.66 -36.06 24.50
CA ALA A 715 -1.92 -35.33 24.62
C ALA A 715 -2.91 -35.97 25.63
N ARG A 716 -2.89 -37.31 25.76
CA ARG A 716 -3.68 -38.02 26.77
C ARG A 716 -3.10 -37.82 28.17
N ASP A 717 -1.80 -37.96 28.34
CA ASP A 717 -1.14 -37.76 29.62
C ASP A 717 -1.28 -36.29 30.09
N ASP A 718 -1.22 -35.30 29.18
CA ASP A 718 -1.43 -33.87 29.45
C ASP A 718 -2.88 -33.57 29.90
N SER A 719 -3.88 -34.21 29.28
CA SER A 719 -5.29 -34.09 29.70
C SER A 719 -5.57 -34.65 31.12
N LEU A 720 -4.69 -35.52 31.63
CA LEU A 720 -4.75 -36.01 33.00
C LEU A 720 -4.14 -35.00 33.99
N TYR A 721 -3.10 -34.26 33.60
CA TYR A 721 -2.54 -33.20 34.45
C TYR A 721 -3.51 -32.04 34.63
N THR A 722 -4.14 -31.55 33.57
CA THR A 722 -5.10 -30.43 33.66
C THR A 722 -6.35 -30.76 34.47
N THR A 723 -6.72 -32.04 34.56
CA THR A 723 -7.84 -32.49 35.39
C THR A 723 -7.46 -32.76 36.85
N GLU A 724 -6.21 -33.10 37.17
CA GLU A 724 -5.75 -33.24 38.56
C GLU A 724 -5.62 -31.87 39.28
N ASP A 725 -5.25 -30.78 38.59
CA ASP A 725 -5.25 -29.42 39.17
C ASP A 725 -6.67 -28.95 39.57
N ALA A 726 -7.70 -29.39 38.86
CA ALA A 726 -9.10 -29.15 39.26
C ALA A 726 -9.49 -29.92 40.55
N VAL A 727 -8.80 -31.01 40.89
CA VAL A 727 -9.08 -31.81 42.09
C VAL A 727 -8.51 -31.17 43.36
N ASP A 728 -7.40 -30.44 43.29
CA ASP A 728 -6.90 -29.68 44.45
C ASP A 728 -7.83 -28.50 44.83
N SER A 729 -8.67 -28.02 43.91
CA SER A 729 -9.79 -27.11 44.23
C SER A 729 -10.87 -27.78 45.10
N PHE A 730 -11.17 -29.07 44.88
CA PHE A 730 -12.06 -29.84 45.76
C PHE A 730 -11.43 -30.18 47.11
N ARG A 731 -10.10 -30.26 47.19
CA ARG A 731 -9.37 -30.65 48.41
C ARG A 731 -9.40 -29.60 49.53
N LYS A 732 -9.84 -28.36 49.24
CA LYS A 732 -10.17 -27.35 50.26
C LYS A 732 -11.49 -27.64 51.02
N GLN A 733 -12.32 -28.59 50.57
CA GLN A 733 -13.56 -28.97 51.26
C GLN A 733 -13.50 -30.41 51.81
N GLY A 734 -13.31 -30.52 53.13
CA GLY A 734 -13.55 -31.77 53.87
C GLY A 734 -12.29 -32.51 54.33
N ALA A 735 -11.78 -32.12 55.51
CA ALA A 735 -10.83 -32.96 56.24
C ALA A 735 -11.50 -34.24 56.77
N HIS A 736 -10.72 -35.32 56.82
CA HIS A 736 -10.94 -36.64 57.45
C HIS A 736 -11.35 -37.81 56.53
N GLY A 737 -10.35 -38.48 55.93
CA GLY A 737 -10.56 -39.80 55.31
C GLY A 737 -9.38 -40.34 54.49
N SER A 738 -8.35 -40.91 55.14
CA SER A 738 -7.38 -41.85 54.53
C SER A 738 -6.82 -41.51 53.13
N SER A 739 -6.19 -40.33 52.98
CA SER A 739 -5.51 -39.94 51.73
C SER A 739 -4.25 -40.79 51.48
N ARG A 740 -4.40 -41.87 50.70
CA ARG A 740 -3.28 -42.62 50.10
C ARG A 740 -3.59 -43.22 48.73
N THR A 741 -4.52 -42.60 47.99
CA THR A 741 -4.64 -42.80 46.54
C THR A 741 -3.45 -42.13 45.88
N ILE A 742 -2.53 -42.99 45.44
CA ILE A 742 -1.32 -42.65 44.68
C ILE A 742 -1.73 -41.78 43.48
N ALA A 743 -1.19 -40.57 43.40
CA ALA A 743 -1.18 -39.80 42.15
C ALA A 743 -0.54 -40.71 41.10
N LYS A 744 -1.30 -41.08 40.06
CA LYS A 744 -0.83 -42.04 39.05
C LYS A 744 0.13 -41.31 38.14
N PHE A 745 1.40 -41.17 38.58
CA PHE A 745 2.50 -40.70 37.76
C PHE A 745 2.38 -41.33 36.38
N ALA A 746 2.09 -40.51 35.36
CA ALA A 746 1.94 -40.98 34.00
C ALA A 746 3.21 -41.76 33.65
N ALA A 747 3.06 -43.05 33.30
CA ALA A 747 4.21 -43.91 33.05
C ALA A 747 5.07 -43.26 31.96
N PRO A 748 6.40 -43.17 32.08
CA PRO A 748 7.20 -42.42 31.11
C PRO A 748 6.95 -42.92 29.68
N LEU A 749 6.91 -41.98 28.73
CA LEU A 749 6.86 -42.31 27.31
C LEU A 749 7.99 -43.30 27.01
N SER A 750 7.67 -44.43 26.40
CA SER A 750 8.60 -45.53 26.14
C SER A 750 8.20 -46.24 24.85
N TYR A 751 9.14 -46.89 24.18
CA TYR A 751 8.85 -47.57 22.91
C TYR A 751 7.74 -48.61 23.06
N GLN A 752 7.64 -49.29 24.21
CA GLN A 752 6.54 -50.22 24.47
C GLN A 752 5.17 -49.50 24.48
N ARG A 753 5.01 -48.37 25.21
CA ARG A 753 3.75 -47.59 25.19
C ARG A 753 3.41 -47.15 23.76
N ILE A 754 4.40 -46.68 22.99
CA ILE A 754 4.23 -46.24 21.59
C ILE A 754 3.78 -47.40 20.69
N HIS A 755 4.41 -48.57 20.82
CA HIS A 755 4.04 -49.77 20.05
C HIS A 755 2.64 -50.28 20.43
N ASP A 756 2.29 -50.26 21.71
CA ASP A 756 0.97 -50.63 22.21
C ASP A 756 -0.11 -49.64 21.72
N GLU A 757 0.12 -48.33 21.77
CA GLU A 757 -0.81 -47.30 21.26
C GLU A 757 -1.02 -47.44 19.74
N TYR A 758 0.03 -47.67 18.94
CA TYR A 758 -0.14 -47.96 17.51
C TYR A 758 -0.98 -49.25 17.30
N THR A 759 -0.68 -50.30 18.04
CA THR A 759 -1.37 -51.60 17.87
C THR A 759 -2.83 -51.54 18.31
N THR A 760 -3.15 -50.84 19.40
CA THR A 760 -4.51 -50.73 19.95
C THR A 760 -5.34 -49.64 19.28
N SER A 761 -4.79 -48.45 19.05
CA SER A 761 -5.54 -47.29 18.53
C SER A 761 -5.54 -47.17 17.01
N PHE A 762 -4.50 -47.66 16.31
CA PHE A 762 -4.51 -47.69 14.83
C PHE A 762 -4.91 -49.07 14.31
N VAL A 763 -4.14 -50.12 14.61
CA VAL A 763 -4.32 -51.45 14.00
C VAL A 763 -5.63 -52.14 14.41
N ALA A 764 -5.95 -52.13 15.71
CA ALA A 764 -7.18 -52.77 16.21
C ALA A 764 -8.46 -51.95 15.92
N SER A 765 -8.35 -50.67 15.53
CA SER A 765 -9.52 -49.83 15.21
C SER A 765 -10.35 -50.38 14.05
N GLY A 766 -9.73 -51.11 13.12
CA GLY A 766 -10.35 -51.66 11.91
C GLY A 766 -10.84 -50.64 10.87
N ARG A 767 -11.07 -49.38 11.29
CA ARG A 767 -11.65 -48.30 10.46
C ARG A 767 -10.67 -47.71 9.45
N TYR A 768 -9.38 -47.69 9.78
CA TYR A 768 -8.36 -47.01 8.96
C TYR A 768 -7.44 -47.96 8.20
N THR A 769 -7.33 -49.23 8.60
CA THR A 769 -6.31 -50.12 8.02
C THR A 769 -6.83 -50.94 6.86
N THR A 770 -6.34 -50.67 5.64
CA THR A 770 -6.17 -51.76 4.68
C THR A 770 -5.06 -52.69 5.16
N SER A 771 -4.93 -53.90 4.60
CA SER A 771 -3.84 -54.82 4.97
C SER A 771 -2.44 -54.24 4.67
N SER A 772 -2.35 -53.29 3.73
CA SER A 772 -1.14 -52.55 3.35
C SER A 772 -0.68 -51.48 4.35
N ASP A 773 -1.57 -50.96 5.21
CA ASP A 773 -1.23 -49.87 6.17
C ASP A 773 -0.61 -50.37 7.48
N ARG A 774 -0.52 -51.71 7.67
CA ARG A 774 -0.08 -52.33 8.92
C ARG A 774 1.42 -52.57 8.91
N TYR A 775 2.16 -51.79 9.69
CA TYR A 775 3.59 -51.97 9.86
C TYR A 775 3.88 -53.10 10.85
N PRO A 776 4.64 -54.15 10.47
CA PRO A 776 5.11 -55.18 11.40
C PRO A 776 5.94 -54.57 12.53
N SER A 777 5.89 -55.17 13.73
CA SER A 777 6.58 -54.66 14.93
C SER A 777 8.08 -54.46 14.75
N HIS A 778 8.73 -55.24 13.88
CA HIS A 778 10.15 -55.07 13.56
C HIS A 778 10.43 -53.83 12.69
N ILE A 779 9.51 -53.44 11.80
CA ILE A 779 9.61 -52.22 11.00
C ILE A 779 9.40 -51.00 11.88
N LEU A 780 8.38 -51.01 12.75
CA LEU A 780 8.18 -49.94 13.75
C LEU A 780 9.38 -49.80 14.70
N ARG A 781 9.99 -50.92 15.11
CA ARG A 781 11.20 -50.89 15.93
C ARG A 781 12.39 -50.28 15.19
N ARG A 782 12.56 -50.59 13.90
CA ARG A 782 13.62 -49.96 13.08
C ARG A 782 13.35 -48.47 12.91
N ALA A 783 12.13 -48.08 12.52
CA ALA A 783 11.70 -46.70 12.38
C ALA A 783 11.89 -45.87 13.66
N PHE A 784 11.62 -46.46 14.82
CA PHE A 784 11.90 -45.83 16.11
C PHE A 784 13.40 -45.64 16.37
N ILE A 785 14.25 -46.62 16.00
CA ILE A 785 15.71 -46.45 16.07
C ILE A 785 16.16 -45.36 15.09
N ASP A 786 15.63 -45.32 13.86
CA ASP A 786 15.90 -44.26 12.89
C ASP A 786 15.53 -42.87 13.44
N LEU A 787 14.44 -42.75 14.22
CA LEU A 787 14.04 -41.50 14.90
C LEU A 787 14.95 -41.11 16.08
N LEU A 788 15.63 -42.07 16.72
CA LEU A 788 16.71 -41.80 17.68
C LEU A 788 17.98 -41.35 16.95
N GLU A 789 18.31 -41.97 15.81
CA GLU A 789 19.46 -41.60 14.96
C GLU A 789 19.29 -40.21 14.34
N LEU A 790 18.05 -39.82 13.99
CA LEU A 790 17.67 -38.48 13.52
C LEU A 790 17.50 -37.44 14.63
N ASP A 791 17.68 -37.83 15.90
CA ASP A 791 17.62 -36.92 17.05
C ASP A 791 16.25 -36.22 17.28
N LEU A 792 15.20 -36.80 16.69
CA LEU A 792 13.79 -36.38 16.81
C LEU A 792 13.12 -36.99 18.04
N ILE A 793 13.59 -38.16 18.47
CA ILE A 793 13.32 -38.73 19.80
C ILE A 793 14.67 -38.88 20.52
N ARG A 794 14.70 -38.58 21.81
CA ARG A 794 15.85 -38.75 22.70
C ARG A 794 15.47 -39.61 23.90
N LEU A 795 16.46 -40.18 24.58
CA LEU A 795 16.27 -40.71 25.92
C LEU A 795 16.08 -39.53 26.89
N LYS A 796 15.05 -39.57 27.76
CA LYS A 796 14.80 -38.52 28.75
C LYS A 796 15.94 -38.52 29.78
N LYS A 797 16.54 -37.35 30.03
CA LYS A 797 17.82 -37.22 30.73
C LYS A 797 17.74 -37.40 32.26
N ASP A 798 16.55 -37.31 32.84
CA ASP A 798 16.42 -36.98 34.26
C ASP A 798 16.19 -38.19 35.17
N HIS A 799 17.20 -38.41 36.02
CA HIS A 799 17.16 -38.71 37.47
C HIS A 799 18.17 -39.78 37.94
N SER A 800 18.78 -40.55 37.04
CA SER A 800 19.97 -41.36 37.35
C SER A 800 21.24 -40.50 37.20
N GLY A 801 21.79 -40.04 38.32
CA GLY A 801 22.83 -39.00 38.33
C GLY A 801 24.14 -39.35 37.56
N GLY A 802 24.60 -38.41 36.74
CA GLY A 802 26.01 -38.23 36.35
C GLY A 802 26.75 -39.35 35.61
N GLY A 803 26.08 -40.42 35.19
CA GLY A 803 26.73 -41.58 34.57
C GLY A 803 27.36 -41.28 33.19
N PRO A 804 28.45 -41.97 32.78
CA PRO A 804 29.09 -41.77 31.47
C PRO A 804 28.14 -41.88 30.27
N LEU A 805 27.09 -42.70 30.40
CA LEU A 805 26.02 -42.87 29.40
C LEU A 805 25.21 -41.59 29.11
N GLN A 806 25.42 -40.49 29.86
CA GLN A 806 24.78 -39.19 29.62
C GLN A 806 25.49 -38.34 28.55
N TYR A 807 26.67 -38.75 28.06
CA TYR A 807 27.51 -37.94 27.17
C TYR A 807 27.98 -38.66 25.89
N GLU A 808 27.85 -39.98 25.79
CA GLU A 808 28.17 -40.73 24.57
C GLU A 808 26.89 -41.16 23.84
N HIS A 809 26.61 -40.50 22.71
CA HIS A 809 25.54 -40.88 21.80
C HIS A 809 25.84 -42.25 21.15
N CYS A 810 24.79 -43.04 20.94
CA CYS A 810 24.75 -44.32 20.21
C CYS A 810 25.36 -45.59 20.83
N ASP A 811 26.43 -45.56 21.63
CA ASP A 811 27.09 -46.83 22.04
C ASP A 811 26.24 -47.77 22.91
N VAL A 812 25.22 -47.25 23.61
CA VAL A 812 24.24 -48.08 24.35
C VAL A 812 23.42 -48.96 23.39
N LEU A 813 23.10 -48.49 22.19
CA LEU A 813 22.32 -49.25 21.20
C LEU A 813 23.07 -50.52 20.74
N SER A 814 24.40 -50.47 20.71
CA SER A 814 25.30 -51.57 20.37
C SER A 814 25.30 -52.69 21.42
N THR A 815 24.96 -52.40 22.68
CA THR A 815 25.11 -53.35 23.80
C THR A 815 23.94 -54.32 24.01
N GLY A 816 22.92 -54.28 23.14
CA GLY A 816 21.79 -55.22 23.19
C GLY A 816 20.80 -55.00 24.33
N ALA A 817 20.94 -53.90 25.09
CA ALA A 817 19.99 -53.51 26.13
C ALA A 817 18.57 -53.31 25.55
N THR A 818 17.53 -53.71 26.31
CA THR A 818 16.14 -53.60 25.88
C THR A 818 15.63 -52.16 26.00
N ILE A 819 15.80 -51.39 24.92
CA ILE A 819 15.32 -49.99 24.75
C ILE A 819 13.80 -49.86 24.97
N THR A 820 13.05 -50.96 24.92
CA THR A 820 11.58 -51.04 25.01
C THR A 820 10.97 -50.26 26.19
N HIS A 821 11.65 -50.20 27.33
CA HIS A 821 11.14 -49.59 28.58
C HIS A 821 11.91 -48.34 29.00
N LEU A 822 12.85 -47.84 28.20
CA LEU A 822 13.59 -46.62 28.54
C LEU A 822 12.68 -45.39 28.40
N PRO A 823 12.82 -44.38 29.28
CA PRO A 823 12.04 -43.15 29.21
C PRO A 823 12.52 -42.29 28.04
N LEU A 824 11.55 -41.74 27.30
CA LEU A 824 11.77 -40.97 26.08
C LEU A 824 11.33 -39.52 26.25
N LEU A 825 11.98 -38.65 25.48
CA LEU A 825 11.61 -37.27 25.25
C LEU A 825 11.49 -37.08 23.74
N VAL A 826 10.35 -36.58 23.26
CA VAL A 826 10.23 -36.19 21.86
C VAL A 826 10.84 -34.78 21.73
N ASN A 827 11.82 -34.64 20.85
CA ASN A 827 12.59 -33.41 20.66
C ASN A 827 11.97 -32.53 19.55
N LEU A 828 10.65 -32.45 19.53
CA LEU A 828 9.82 -31.92 18.44
C LEU A 828 8.62 -31.16 19.02
N GLN A 829 8.27 -30.00 18.46
CA GLN A 829 7.01 -29.33 18.76
C GLN A 829 5.90 -30.05 17.98
N MET A 830 5.20 -30.96 18.65
CA MET A 830 4.30 -31.92 17.98
C MET A 830 3.14 -31.23 17.27
N GLU A 831 2.54 -30.24 17.93
CA GLU A 831 1.36 -29.52 17.45
C GLU A 831 1.70 -28.55 16.30
N GLU A 832 2.91 -28.01 16.30
CA GLU A 832 3.28 -26.87 15.45
C GLU A 832 4.18 -27.28 14.27
N GLU A 833 5.24 -28.05 14.52
CA GLU A 833 6.14 -28.56 13.46
C GLU A 833 5.54 -29.82 12.80
N PHE A 834 5.22 -30.84 13.59
CA PHE A 834 4.84 -32.15 13.06
C PHE A 834 3.42 -32.19 12.51
N MET A 835 2.44 -31.77 13.31
CA MET A 835 1.05 -31.67 12.85
C MET A 835 0.89 -30.62 11.76
N GLY A 836 1.64 -29.52 11.79
CA GLY A 836 1.70 -28.56 10.67
C GLY A 836 2.05 -29.23 9.34
N LEU A 837 3.13 -30.03 9.31
CA LEU A 837 3.54 -30.81 8.12
C LEU A 837 2.56 -31.95 7.75
N LEU A 838 1.88 -32.53 8.73
CA LEU A 838 0.86 -33.57 8.52
C LEU A 838 -0.42 -32.99 7.91
N ILE A 839 -0.87 -31.82 8.37
CA ILE A 839 -2.01 -31.07 7.85
C ILE A 839 -1.69 -30.58 6.42
N ALA A 840 -0.49 -30.03 6.21
CA ALA A 840 -0.06 -29.45 4.93
C ALA A 840 0.21 -30.47 3.81
N GLY A 841 -0.09 -31.76 4.00
CA GLY A 841 0.08 -32.80 2.98
C GLY A 841 1.50 -33.34 2.81
N VAL A 842 2.52 -32.66 3.34
CA VAL A 842 3.94 -32.82 2.91
C VAL A 842 4.57 -34.14 3.36
N LEU A 843 4.20 -34.69 4.52
CA LEU A 843 4.76 -35.96 5.02
C LEU A 843 4.39 -37.16 4.14
N HIS A 844 5.36 -38.03 3.85
CA HIS A 844 5.21 -39.27 3.07
C HIS A 844 4.55 -40.42 3.86
N CYS A 845 3.27 -40.22 4.21
CA CYS A 845 2.43 -41.19 4.92
C CYS A 845 1.16 -41.56 4.13
N SER A 846 0.54 -42.69 4.47
CA SER A 846 -0.76 -43.08 3.88
C SER A 846 -1.90 -42.19 4.39
N THR A 847 -2.96 -42.07 3.59
CA THR A 847 -4.15 -41.28 3.94
C THR A 847 -4.77 -41.75 5.26
N ALA A 848 -4.85 -43.06 5.48
CA ALA A 848 -5.29 -43.67 6.72
C ALA A 848 -4.49 -43.20 7.95
N LEU A 849 -3.17 -43.11 7.83
CA LEU A 849 -2.31 -42.66 8.92
C LEU A 849 -2.46 -41.16 9.17
N ARG A 850 -2.63 -40.37 8.11
CA ARG A 850 -2.92 -38.93 8.18
C ARG A 850 -4.26 -38.67 8.88
N GLU A 851 -5.34 -39.35 8.45
CA GLU A 851 -6.66 -39.28 9.09
C GLU A 851 -6.66 -39.71 10.55
N TRP A 852 -5.79 -40.65 10.93
CA TRP A 852 -5.66 -41.09 12.32
C TRP A 852 -5.03 -40.02 13.23
N GLY A 853 -4.04 -39.26 12.72
CA GLY A 853 -3.43 -38.13 13.41
C GLY A 853 -4.35 -36.89 13.47
N MET A 854 -5.10 -36.64 12.39
CA MET A 854 -6.08 -35.54 12.32
C MET A 854 -7.29 -35.69 13.26
N LYS A 855 -7.39 -36.80 14.01
CA LYS A 855 -8.45 -37.04 15.01
C LYS A 855 -7.93 -36.98 16.44
N THR A 856 -6.73 -36.43 16.63
CA THR A 856 -6.01 -36.40 17.91
C THR A 856 -5.48 -35.02 18.28
N SER A 857 -5.28 -34.16 17.28
CA SER A 857 -5.69 -32.75 17.37
C SER A 857 -7.22 -32.65 17.40
#